data_AF-U9UR79-F1
#
_entry.id   AF-U9UR79-F1
#
_cell.length_a   1.000
_cell.length_b   1.000
_cell.length_c   1.000
_cell.angle_alpha   90.00
_cell.angle_beta   90.00
_cell.angle_gamma   90.00
#
_symmetry.space_group_name_H-M   'P 1'
#
loop_
_entity.id
_entity.type
_entity.pdbx_description
1 polymer ?
#
loop_
_entity_poly.entity_id
_entity_poly.type
_entity_poly.pdbx_seq_one_letter_code
_entity_poly.pdbx_strand_id
1 'polypeptide(L)'
;EISNTIYLALWNDGQLEYDQNKKEWTRVQVEINLKLFNSQNIIDEFLNKLKACKNELYGISQNSDTKDYILVFQCGYYCKECGEKYTEIWDKWCKPCQIKYLKETFIKWTSENEKIDNFIQEMQLKVNHSYDIIFEWIPYNQFSSIKKISNSIYSALWKTGPLKYDQNKKERTRVQIEVNLKLYNLQNTIDEFLNKVRVYESDKNFEIYGISQNPDTKDYILILEDGHCRCSEMYTDIRYKWCKPCQIKNLKENFRNWTSEDEKIDNFIQEMQLKINYPKDIIFEWIPYDQFSDAKKISNAVYSALWKDSPLKYNQNKKEWVRIQFKEVILKLCNSQYMIDEFLNKIKVYENDKIFEIYRISQDSDTKDYIMVLQKKYDRRYCEKCIEKIEHKWCKLCQIKYLEENFKNWTSKNEIIDNFIQEMQLKVNNPKDSVFEWISYDQSNNIKIINKTVYSALWKDGPLKYNLSEKKWARVQAKEVTLKLCDSQNIINNFLNKIIVYRSDENFEIYGISQNPDTKDYVLVSQDGYCEECDEKYTEIQNKWCKSCQIKNLKENFKNWTSGNEKIDNFIQEMQLKVNCSSDIIFEWISYDQFSSIKEVNNTIYSALWNDGPLEYESNKKKWVRVQTSKEVTLKLCNSKNTINGFLNKVKIYNNYFKIHGITQKPDSKDYVMVLKNNHKGYVGSYCEICIEEYTDIKCKWCKSCQIDYLRKNFTNWSGNEKIDEFIQAMQLKINNPNVIVFEWIPYNQFKAIKIIGKGGFAT
;
A
#
# COMPACT_ATOMS: atom_id res chain seq x y z
N GLU A 1 28.69 -14.23 40.78
CA GLU A 1 28.61 -14.89 39.46
C GLU A 1 27.16 -15.11 39.08
N ILE A 2 26.81 -15.09 37.79
CA ILE A 2 25.44 -15.38 37.36
C ILE A 2 25.23 -16.89 37.48
N SER A 3 24.25 -17.33 38.26
CA SER A 3 23.86 -18.74 38.23
C SER A 3 23.33 -19.05 36.84
N ASN A 4 23.91 -20.06 36.21
CA ASN A 4 23.46 -20.56 34.91
C ASN A 4 22.18 -21.43 35.04
N THR A 5 21.62 -21.54 36.25
CA THR A 5 20.37 -22.26 36.48
C THR A 5 19.17 -21.39 36.15
N ILE A 6 18.28 -21.90 35.30
CA ILE A 6 16.99 -21.30 34.96
C ILE A 6 15.88 -22.09 35.64
N TYR A 7 15.00 -21.36 36.32
CA TYR A 7 13.81 -21.91 36.97
C TYR A 7 12.56 -21.49 36.18
N LEU A 8 11.56 -22.36 36.12
CA LEU A 8 10.22 -22.06 35.63
C LEU A 8 9.31 -21.81 36.84
N ALA A 9 8.49 -20.77 36.80
CA ALA A 9 7.48 -20.48 37.80
C ALA A 9 6.18 -19.98 37.15
N LEU A 10 5.07 -20.13 37.86
CA LEU A 10 3.81 -19.47 37.55
C LEU A 10 3.74 -18.15 38.33
N TRP A 11 3.48 -17.05 37.62
CA TRP A 11 3.22 -15.74 38.25
C TRP A 11 1.73 -15.59 38.54
N ASN A 12 1.30 -15.59 39.81
CA ASN A 12 -0.14 -15.60 40.15
C ASN A 12 -0.87 -14.32 39.74
N ASP A 13 -0.36 -13.16 40.11
CA ASP A 13 -0.99 -11.88 39.75
C ASP A 13 -0.92 -11.62 38.24
N GLY A 14 0.01 -12.26 37.54
CA GLY A 14 0.18 -12.14 36.10
C GLY A 14 0.81 -10.83 35.66
N GLN A 15 1.21 -10.80 34.39
CA GLN A 15 1.83 -9.64 33.76
C GLN A 15 0.77 -8.58 33.44
N LEU A 16 1.12 -7.30 33.65
CA LEU A 16 0.27 -6.19 33.19
C LEU A 16 0.43 -6.00 31.67
N GLU A 17 -0.64 -6.21 30.93
CA GLU A 17 -0.70 -6.12 29.47
C GLU A 17 -1.83 -5.19 29.03
N TYR A 18 -1.61 -4.45 27.95
CA TYR A 18 -2.65 -3.61 27.39
C TYR A 18 -3.54 -4.43 26.45
N ASP A 19 -4.78 -4.67 26.86
CA ASP A 19 -5.78 -5.33 26.01
C ASP A 19 -6.24 -4.35 24.93
N GLN A 20 -5.78 -4.54 23.70
CA GLN A 20 -6.12 -3.67 22.57
C GLN A 20 -7.60 -3.70 22.21
N ASN A 21 -8.31 -4.80 22.50
CA ASN A 21 -9.75 -4.92 22.23
C ASN A 21 -10.57 -4.13 23.24
N LYS A 22 -10.20 -4.23 24.52
CA LYS A 22 -10.87 -3.51 25.62
C LYS A 22 -10.34 -2.10 25.86
N LYS A 23 -9.17 -1.79 25.31
CA LYS A 23 -8.42 -0.53 25.47
C LYS A 23 -8.06 -0.20 26.92
N GLU A 24 -7.79 -1.23 27.73
CA GLU A 24 -7.48 -1.10 29.15
C GLU A 24 -6.29 -1.99 29.52
N TRP A 25 -5.66 -1.69 30.65
CA TRP A 25 -4.61 -2.54 31.22
C TRP A 25 -5.25 -3.70 31.98
N THR A 26 -4.82 -4.92 31.67
CA THR A 26 -5.32 -6.15 32.27
C THR A 26 -4.16 -7.01 32.76
N ARG A 27 -4.43 -7.87 33.74
CA ARG A 27 -3.47 -8.82 34.29
C ARG A 27 -3.66 -10.18 33.63
N VAL A 28 -2.59 -10.72 33.03
CA VAL A 28 -2.62 -12.03 32.36
C VAL A 28 -1.67 -12.97 33.09
N GLN A 29 -2.21 -14.07 33.62
CA GLN A 29 -1.40 -15.08 34.27
C GLN A 29 -0.49 -15.76 33.25
N VAL A 30 0.83 -15.75 33.51
CA VAL A 30 1.84 -16.26 32.59
C VAL A 30 2.81 -17.20 33.30
N GLU A 31 3.29 -18.21 32.58
CA GLU A 31 4.50 -18.93 32.96
C GLU A 31 5.71 -18.02 32.68
N ILE A 32 6.63 -17.98 33.62
CA ILE A 32 7.83 -17.15 33.58
C ILE A 32 9.08 -17.96 33.91
N ASN A 33 10.19 -17.51 33.35
CA ASN A 33 11.50 -18.00 33.71
C ASN A 33 12.14 -17.05 34.73
N LEU A 34 12.81 -17.64 35.72
CA LEU A 34 13.55 -16.95 36.75
C LEU A 34 15.03 -17.30 36.61
N LYS A 35 15.91 -16.29 36.70
CA LYS A 35 17.35 -16.48 36.79
C LYS A 35 17.88 -15.74 37.99
N LEU A 36 18.54 -16.46 38.90
CA LEU A 36 19.14 -15.86 40.09
C LEU A 36 20.42 -15.13 39.72
N PHE A 37 20.55 -13.95 40.30
CA PHE A 37 21.74 -13.13 40.24
C PHE A 37 22.34 -13.05 41.63
N ASN A 38 23.40 -13.86 41.84
CA ASN A 38 24.17 -13.82 43.07
C ASN A 38 25.09 -12.58 43.02
N SER A 39 24.58 -11.47 43.54
CA SER A 39 25.40 -10.33 43.91
C SER A 39 25.44 -10.21 45.41
N GLN A 40 26.66 -10.10 45.94
CA GLN A 40 26.94 -9.77 47.33
C GLN A 40 26.47 -8.34 47.69
N ASN A 41 25.17 -8.03 47.58
CA ASN A 41 24.53 -6.76 47.93
C ASN A 41 24.92 -5.49 47.12
N ILE A 42 25.49 -5.61 45.90
CA ILE A 42 25.80 -4.42 45.07
C ILE A 42 24.67 -4.13 44.07
N ILE A 43 23.73 -3.27 44.46
CA ILE A 43 22.58 -2.84 43.63
C ILE A 43 23.04 -2.21 42.30
N ASP A 44 24.10 -1.39 42.32
CA ASP A 44 24.55 -0.67 41.14
C ASP A 44 25.12 -1.61 40.05
N GLU A 45 25.80 -2.70 40.45
CA GLU A 45 26.29 -3.73 39.51
C GLU A 45 25.10 -4.48 38.88
N PHE A 46 24.09 -4.81 39.67
CA PHE A 46 22.88 -5.45 39.22
C PHE A 46 22.10 -4.57 38.22
N LEU A 47 21.87 -3.30 38.55
CA LEU A 47 21.20 -2.34 37.66
C LEU A 47 21.98 -2.09 36.37
N ASN A 48 23.32 -2.08 36.41
CA ASN A 48 24.12 -1.94 35.19
C ASN A 48 24.02 -3.16 34.27
N LYS A 49 23.95 -4.39 34.81
CA LYS A 49 23.70 -5.58 34.00
C LYS A 49 22.28 -5.60 33.42
N LEU A 50 21.28 -5.14 34.16
CA LEU A 50 19.92 -4.97 33.65
C LEU A 50 19.84 -4.05 32.42
N LYS A 51 20.64 -2.98 32.39
CA LYS A 51 20.71 -2.07 31.23
C LYS A 51 21.22 -2.77 29.95
N ALA A 52 21.95 -3.89 30.06
CA ALA A 52 22.44 -4.67 28.92
C ALA A 52 21.38 -5.66 28.37
N CYS A 53 20.42 -6.09 29.19
CA CYS A 53 19.39 -7.09 28.83
C CYS A 53 18.14 -6.48 28.15
N LYS A 54 18.31 -5.45 27.29
CA LYS A 54 17.20 -4.63 26.77
C LYS A 54 16.11 -5.47 26.07
N ASN A 55 14.87 -5.27 26.52
CA ASN A 55 13.56 -5.58 25.87
C ASN A 55 12.85 -6.90 26.22
N GLU A 56 13.34 -7.73 27.14
CA GLU A 56 12.78 -9.10 27.33
C GLU A 56 12.47 -9.46 28.81
N LEU A 57 12.57 -8.48 29.71
CA LEU A 57 12.30 -8.67 31.14
C LEU A 57 10.89 -8.21 31.47
N TYR A 58 10.16 -9.05 32.19
CA TYR A 58 8.87 -8.68 32.79
C TYR A 58 9.05 -7.85 34.05
N GLY A 59 10.15 -8.08 34.77
CA GLY A 59 10.43 -7.35 35.98
C GLY A 59 11.59 -7.94 36.75
N ILE A 60 11.65 -7.54 38.00
CA ILE A 60 12.64 -7.96 38.97
C ILE A 60 11.95 -8.37 40.27
N SER A 61 12.55 -9.35 40.93
CA SER A 61 12.16 -9.80 42.25
C SER A 61 13.41 -9.94 43.12
N GLN A 62 13.21 -10.19 44.40
CA GLN A 62 14.28 -10.59 45.30
C GLN A 62 13.85 -11.83 46.07
N ASN A 63 14.72 -12.83 46.16
CA ASN A 63 14.47 -14.03 46.96
C ASN A 63 14.27 -13.62 48.43
N SER A 64 13.19 -14.08 49.07
CA SER A 64 12.88 -13.73 50.46
C SER A 64 13.98 -14.16 51.43
N ASP A 65 14.62 -15.29 51.13
CA ASP A 65 15.50 -16.02 52.04
C ASP A 65 16.96 -15.65 51.77
N THR A 66 17.40 -15.74 50.51
CA THR A 66 18.80 -15.48 50.14
C THR A 66 19.12 -14.01 49.92
N LYS A 67 18.10 -13.17 49.74
CA LYS A 67 18.21 -11.75 49.30
C LYS A 67 18.84 -11.56 47.92
N ASP A 68 19.07 -12.64 47.17
CA ASP A 68 19.53 -12.55 45.79
C ASP A 68 18.47 -11.92 44.91
N TYR A 69 18.91 -11.10 43.96
CA TYR A 69 18.02 -10.56 42.94
C TYR A 69 17.66 -11.62 41.91
N ILE A 70 16.44 -11.56 41.43
CA ILE A 70 15.87 -12.49 40.47
C ILE A 70 15.45 -11.71 39.24
N LEU A 71 15.95 -12.13 38.09
CA LEU A 71 15.48 -11.66 36.79
C LEU A 71 14.27 -12.46 36.38
N VAL A 72 13.19 -11.77 35.99
CA VAL A 72 11.95 -12.39 35.51
C VAL A 72 11.79 -12.12 34.02
N PHE A 73 11.69 -13.17 33.22
CA PHE A 73 11.62 -13.08 31.76
C PHE A 73 10.71 -14.15 31.15
N GLN A 74 10.32 -13.93 29.89
CA GLN A 74 9.36 -14.76 29.18
C GLN A 74 9.88 -16.19 28.92
N CYS A 75 8.98 -17.17 29.05
CA CYS A 75 9.26 -18.58 28.72
C CYS A 75 9.49 -18.80 27.21
N GLY A 76 10.35 -19.76 26.87
CA GLY A 76 10.51 -20.25 25.50
C GLY A 76 11.65 -19.62 24.70
N TYR A 77 12.26 -18.54 25.17
CA TYR A 77 13.34 -17.83 24.46
C TYR A 77 14.74 -18.39 24.68
N TYR A 78 14.93 -19.20 25.72
CA TYR A 78 16.26 -19.66 26.15
C TYR A 78 16.43 -21.17 26.00
N CYS A 79 17.61 -21.56 25.55
CA CYS A 79 18.06 -22.92 25.38
C CYS A 79 18.18 -23.63 26.73
N LYS A 80 17.56 -24.81 26.83
CA LYS A 80 17.61 -25.61 28.05
C LYS A 80 19.00 -26.23 28.31
N GLU A 81 19.79 -26.41 27.27
CA GLU A 81 21.11 -27.05 27.35
C GLU A 81 22.19 -26.07 27.80
N CYS A 82 22.30 -24.90 27.17
CA CYS A 82 23.35 -23.92 27.47
C CYS A 82 22.90 -22.68 28.24
N GLY A 83 21.58 -22.44 28.37
CA GLY A 83 21.05 -21.25 29.03
C GLY A 83 21.14 -19.94 28.20
N GLU A 84 21.70 -19.99 27.00
CA GLU A 84 21.73 -18.88 26.03
C GLU A 84 20.40 -18.76 25.29
N LYS A 85 20.14 -17.60 24.69
CA LYS A 85 18.94 -17.38 23.87
C LYS A 85 18.95 -18.30 22.62
N TYR A 86 17.79 -18.86 22.27
CA TYR A 86 17.62 -19.54 20.98
C TYR A 86 17.85 -18.56 19.84
N THR A 87 18.56 -19.01 18.81
CA THR A 87 18.74 -18.22 17.59
C THR A 87 17.45 -18.23 16.77
N GLU A 88 16.74 -19.36 16.75
CA GLU A 88 15.39 -19.47 16.21
C GLU A 88 14.45 -20.01 17.29
N ILE A 89 13.59 -19.13 17.81
CA ILE A 89 12.75 -19.39 18.99
C ILE A 89 11.68 -20.45 18.68
N TRP A 90 11.05 -20.37 17.50
CA TRP A 90 9.99 -21.29 17.08
C TRP A 90 10.47 -22.73 16.94
N ASP A 91 11.63 -22.90 16.30
CA ASP A 91 12.25 -24.22 16.09
C ASP A 91 13.02 -24.71 17.32
N LYS A 92 13.16 -23.87 18.35
CA LYS A 92 14.03 -24.10 19.52
C LYS A 92 15.46 -24.48 19.09
N TRP A 93 15.94 -23.82 18.04
CA TRP A 93 17.27 -24.04 17.49
C TRP A 93 18.28 -23.08 18.13
N CYS A 94 19.34 -23.65 18.69
CA CYS A 94 20.37 -22.91 19.42
C CYS A 94 21.70 -22.96 18.66
N LYS A 95 22.08 -21.87 17.98
CA LYS A 95 23.33 -21.78 17.22
C LYS A 95 24.57 -22.13 18.08
N PRO A 96 24.72 -21.60 19.32
CA PRO A 96 25.83 -22.01 20.18
C PRO A 96 25.93 -23.52 20.41
N CYS A 97 24.81 -24.19 20.72
CA CYS A 97 24.79 -25.64 20.92
C CYS A 97 25.10 -26.41 19.64
N GLN A 98 24.64 -25.91 18.50
CA GLN A 98 24.87 -26.54 17.19
C GLN A 98 26.32 -26.39 16.73
N ILE A 99 26.92 -25.21 16.88
CA ILE A 99 28.35 -25.01 16.62
C ILE A 99 29.19 -25.89 17.54
N LYS A 100 28.82 -26.00 18.82
CA LYS A 100 29.50 -26.90 19.77
C LYS A 100 29.41 -28.35 19.30
N TYR A 101 28.21 -28.83 18.95
CA TYR A 101 28.02 -30.19 18.42
C TYR A 101 28.86 -30.46 17.17
N LEU A 102 28.89 -29.52 16.20
CA LEU A 102 29.72 -29.65 15.01
C LEU A 102 31.21 -29.73 15.37
N LYS A 103 31.67 -28.89 16.31
CA LYS A 103 33.05 -28.91 16.80
C LYS A 103 33.46 -30.24 17.43
N GLU A 104 32.56 -30.85 18.20
CA GLU A 104 32.79 -32.14 18.85
C GLU A 104 32.69 -33.33 17.88
N THR A 105 32.00 -33.16 16.74
CA THR A 105 31.75 -34.25 15.77
C THR A 105 32.65 -34.22 14.54
N PHE A 106 33.56 -33.26 14.42
CA PHE A 106 34.47 -33.11 13.27
C PHE A 106 35.27 -34.36 12.90
N ILE A 107 35.63 -35.20 13.87
CA ILE A 107 36.39 -36.44 13.65
C ILE A 107 35.66 -37.39 12.66
N LYS A 108 34.34 -37.24 12.50
CA LYS A 108 33.51 -38.09 11.62
C LYS A 108 33.56 -37.71 10.13
N TRP A 109 34.13 -36.55 9.77
CA TRP A 109 34.10 -36.01 8.40
C TRP A 109 35.49 -35.68 7.82
N THR A 110 36.53 -36.37 8.27
CA THR A 110 37.88 -36.17 7.72
C THR A 110 38.02 -36.81 6.33
N SER A 111 38.68 -36.06 5.44
CA SER A 111 39.08 -36.48 4.10
C SER A 111 40.50 -37.02 4.04
N GLU A 112 41.21 -37.07 5.19
CA GLU A 112 42.66 -37.32 5.28
C GLU A 112 43.52 -36.23 4.61
N ASN A 113 42.90 -35.13 4.16
CA ASN A 113 43.57 -33.97 3.58
C ASN A 113 43.27 -32.70 4.41
N GLU A 114 44.31 -32.17 5.05
CA GLU A 114 44.18 -31.01 5.96
C GLU A 114 43.53 -29.79 5.30
N LYS A 115 43.84 -29.49 4.02
CA LYS A 115 43.25 -28.35 3.32
C LYS A 115 41.74 -28.51 3.11
N ILE A 116 41.31 -29.72 2.76
CA ILE A 116 39.90 -30.04 2.52
C ILE A 116 39.14 -30.03 3.85
N ASP A 117 39.73 -30.61 4.90
CA ASP A 117 39.13 -30.65 6.23
C ASP A 117 38.94 -29.24 6.79
N ASN A 118 39.93 -28.36 6.63
CA ASN A 118 39.82 -26.95 7.01
C ASN A 118 38.73 -26.23 6.23
N PHE A 119 38.59 -26.50 4.93
CA PHE A 119 37.52 -25.91 4.11
C PHE A 119 36.12 -26.39 4.55
N ILE A 120 35.97 -27.67 4.86
CA ILE A 120 34.69 -28.21 5.36
C ILE A 120 34.33 -27.55 6.70
N GLN A 121 35.28 -27.42 7.62
CA GLN A 121 35.05 -26.73 8.90
C GLN A 121 34.62 -25.27 8.69
N GLU A 122 35.27 -24.55 7.79
CA GLU A 122 34.87 -23.18 7.41
C GLU A 122 33.41 -23.15 6.96
N MET A 123 33.01 -24.07 6.06
CA MET A 123 31.65 -24.15 5.55
C MET A 123 30.63 -24.52 6.62
N GLN A 124 30.95 -25.46 7.51
CA GLN A 124 30.06 -25.89 8.60
C GLN A 124 29.82 -24.79 9.65
N LEU A 125 30.81 -23.93 9.91
CA LEU A 125 30.68 -22.81 10.85
C LEU A 125 29.82 -21.65 10.31
N LYS A 126 29.50 -21.64 9.00
CA LYS A 126 28.61 -20.65 8.39
C LYS A 126 27.13 -20.86 8.69
N VAL A 127 26.74 -21.99 9.33
CA VAL A 127 25.36 -22.29 9.67
C VAL A 127 24.74 -21.20 10.56
N ASN A 128 23.61 -20.66 10.11
CA ASN A 128 22.88 -19.58 10.75
C ASN A 128 21.42 -19.92 11.07
N HIS A 129 20.86 -20.91 10.37
CA HIS A 129 19.46 -21.31 10.46
C HIS A 129 19.31 -22.83 10.66
N SER A 130 18.16 -23.25 11.20
CA SER A 130 17.87 -24.68 11.43
C SER A 130 17.80 -25.49 10.13
N TYR A 131 17.28 -24.91 9.05
CA TYR A 131 17.16 -25.56 7.74
C TYR A 131 18.45 -25.56 6.91
N ASP A 132 19.53 -24.92 7.40
CA ASP A 132 20.81 -24.93 6.70
C ASP A 132 21.38 -26.35 6.62
N ILE A 133 21.84 -26.69 5.41
CA ILE A 133 22.51 -27.94 5.09
C ILE A 133 23.90 -27.94 5.74
N ILE A 134 24.26 -29.04 6.38
CA ILE A 134 25.63 -29.25 6.82
C ILE A 134 26.43 -29.71 5.61
N PHE A 135 27.48 -28.95 5.27
CA PHE A 135 28.43 -29.34 4.24
C PHE A 135 29.33 -30.45 4.75
N GLU A 136 29.46 -31.56 4.02
CA GLU A 136 30.15 -32.77 4.50
C GLU A 136 31.25 -33.27 3.56
N TRP A 137 32.28 -33.91 4.12
CA TRP A 137 33.04 -34.92 3.37
C TRP A 137 32.20 -36.19 3.29
N ILE A 138 31.96 -36.68 2.09
CA ILE A 138 31.14 -37.86 1.85
C ILE A 138 32.04 -38.94 1.26
N PRO A 139 32.35 -40.03 1.98
CA PRO A 139 33.13 -41.12 1.44
C PRO A 139 32.49 -41.70 0.18
N TYR A 140 33.27 -41.96 -0.86
CA TYR A 140 32.73 -42.40 -2.17
C TYR A 140 31.89 -43.68 -2.08
N ASN A 141 32.20 -44.57 -1.13
CA ASN A 141 31.44 -45.81 -0.89
C ASN A 141 29.99 -45.59 -0.39
N GLN A 142 29.64 -44.36 -0.03
CA GLN A 142 28.28 -43.95 0.33
C GLN A 142 27.37 -43.79 -0.90
N PHE A 143 27.93 -43.75 -2.11
CA PHE A 143 27.17 -43.68 -3.34
C PHE A 143 26.89 -45.07 -3.90
N SER A 144 25.68 -45.26 -4.42
CA SER A 144 25.23 -46.49 -5.09
C SER A 144 24.42 -46.15 -6.32
N SER A 145 24.20 -47.14 -7.19
CA SER A 145 23.40 -46.97 -8.42
C SER A 145 23.88 -45.81 -9.30
N ILE A 146 25.20 -45.62 -9.41
CA ILE A 146 25.82 -44.50 -10.14
C ILE A 146 25.51 -44.62 -11.63
N LYS A 147 24.90 -43.58 -12.21
CA LYS A 147 24.50 -43.51 -13.63
C LYS A 147 25.10 -42.27 -14.28
N LYS A 148 25.77 -42.44 -15.42
CA LYS A 148 26.33 -41.32 -16.19
C LYS A 148 25.20 -40.51 -16.84
N ILE A 149 25.17 -39.20 -16.58
CA ILE A 149 24.22 -38.25 -17.20
C ILE A 149 24.90 -37.50 -18.35
N SER A 150 26.12 -37.02 -18.12
CA SER A 150 26.93 -36.31 -19.11
C SER A 150 28.42 -36.65 -18.94
N ASN A 151 29.31 -35.97 -19.68
CA ASN A 151 30.75 -36.23 -19.59
C ASN A 151 31.34 -35.98 -18.20
N SER A 152 30.76 -35.06 -17.41
CA SER A 152 31.28 -34.67 -16.09
C SER A 152 30.25 -34.79 -14.95
N ILE A 153 29.04 -35.30 -15.22
CA ILE A 153 27.95 -35.40 -14.23
C ILE A 153 27.38 -36.82 -14.21
N TYR A 154 27.21 -37.36 -13.00
CA TYR A 154 26.60 -38.66 -12.73
C TYR A 154 25.47 -38.48 -11.71
N SER A 155 24.38 -39.25 -11.79
CA SER A 155 23.42 -39.40 -10.69
C SER A 155 23.83 -40.58 -9.82
N ALA A 156 23.62 -40.48 -8.51
CA ALA A 156 23.84 -41.56 -7.58
C ALA A 156 22.88 -41.49 -6.39
N LEU A 157 22.63 -42.64 -5.77
CA LEU A 157 21.89 -42.74 -4.52
C LEU A 157 22.86 -42.62 -3.34
N TRP A 158 22.71 -41.58 -2.54
CA TRP A 158 23.50 -41.38 -1.31
C TRP A 158 22.86 -42.13 -0.15
N LYS A 159 23.46 -43.28 0.22
CA LYS A 159 22.92 -44.26 1.17
C LYS A 159 22.52 -43.67 2.52
N THR A 160 23.35 -42.81 3.09
CA THR A 160 23.10 -42.16 4.39
C THR A 160 22.31 -40.88 4.23
N GLY A 161 22.59 -40.09 3.19
CA GLY A 161 21.93 -38.81 2.92
C GLY A 161 22.39 -37.66 3.82
N PRO A 162 21.97 -36.42 3.54
CA PRO A 162 22.42 -35.21 4.22
C PRO A 162 21.88 -35.11 5.64
N LEU A 163 22.64 -34.45 6.52
CA LEU A 163 22.25 -34.18 7.89
C LEU A 163 21.31 -32.96 7.99
N LYS A 164 20.00 -33.19 8.04
CA LYS A 164 18.95 -32.15 8.12
C LYS A 164 18.37 -32.03 9.53
N TYR A 165 18.02 -30.81 9.97
CA TYR A 165 17.36 -30.61 11.27
C TYR A 165 15.89 -31.04 11.19
N ASP A 166 15.47 -31.96 12.05
CA ASP A 166 14.09 -32.38 12.19
C ASP A 166 13.42 -31.51 13.26
N GLN A 167 12.52 -30.62 12.84
CA GLN A 167 11.81 -29.71 13.74
C GLN A 167 10.93 -30.44 14.78
N ASN A 168 10.41 -31.62 14.45
CA ASN A 168 9.56 -32.39 15.37
C ASN A 168 10.40 -33.04 16.46
N LYS A 169 11.53 -33.64 16.09
CA LYS A 169 12.45 -34.31 17.03
C LYS A 169 13.44 -33.37 17.70
N LYS A 170 13.61 -32.15 17.16
CA LYS A 170 14.57 -31.11 17.60
C LYS A 170 16.03 -31.55 17.56
N GLU A 171 16.34 -32.48 16.68
CA GLU A 171 17.67 -33.05 16.46
C GLU A 171 17.95 -33.17 14.97
N ARG A 172 19.21 -33.37 14.58
CA ARG A 172 19.55 -33.61 13.18
C ARG A 172 19.40 -35.09 12.83
N THR A 173 18.69 -35.36 11.74
CA THR A 173 18.46 -36.71 11.20
C THR A 173 18.96 -36.83 9.77
N ARG A 174 19.05 -38.05 9.25
CA ARG A 174 19.49 -38.33 7.88
C ARG A 174 18.44 -39.12 7.13
N VAL A 175 18.25 -38.77 5.86
CA VAL A 175 17.33 -39.44 4.94
C VAL A 175 18.04 -39.67 3.62
N GLN A 176 17.99 -40.91 3.12
CA GLN A 176 18.55 -41.30 1.84
C GLN A 176 17.92 -40.50 0.69
N ILE A 177 18.75 -39.94 -0.19
CA ILE A 177 18.33 -39.15 -1.35
C ILE A 177 19.14 -39.50 -2.60
N GLU A 178 18.58 -39.18 -3.77
CA GLU A 178 19.32 -39.15 -5.03
C GLU A 178 20.06 -37.81 -5.16
N VAL A 179 21.32 -37.85 -5.59
CA VAL A 179 22.21 -36.69 -5.73
C VAL A 179 22.94 -36.73 -7.07
N ASN A 180 23.39 -35.56 -7.52
CA ASN A 180 24.28 -35.43 -8.65
C ASN A 180 25.74 -35.30 -8.19
N LEU A 181 26.61 -36.08 -8.83
CA LEU A 181 28.06 -36.11 -8.66
C LEU A 181 28.69 -35.36 -9.84
N LYS A 182 29.24 -34.17 -9.59
CA LYS A 182 29.97 -33.40 -10.60
C LYS A 182 31.48 -33.59 -10.44
N LEU A 183 32.11 -34.22 -11.42
CA LEU A 183 33.54 -34.55 -11.40
C LEU A 183 34.40 -33.40 -11.92
N TYR A 184 35.56 -33.20 -11.28
CA TYR A 184 36.60 -32.28 -11.67
C TYR A 184 37.93 -33.03 -11.87
N ASN A 185 38.46 -32.99 -13.09
CA ASN A 185 39.62 -33.76 -13.55
C ASN A 185 40.92 -33.43 -12.78
N LEU A 186 41.83 -34.41 -12.70
CA LEU A 186 43.22 -34.43 -12.19
C LEU A 186 44.12 -33.22 -12.51
N GLN A 187 43.76 -32.36 -13.47
CA GLN A 187 44.49 -31.11 -13.76
C GLN A 187 44.17 -29.97 -12.79
N ASN A 188 43.05 -30.04 -12.06
CA ASN A 188 42.68 -29.00 -11.08
C ASN A 188 43.50 -29.17 -9.80
N THR A 189 44.15 -28.11 -9.34
CA THR A 189 44.70 -28.10 -7.98
C THR A 189 43.56 -28.11 -6.95
N ILE A 190 43.83 -28.55 -5.71
CA ILE A 190 42.84 -28.48 -4.61
C ILE A 190 42.29 -27.05 -4.49
N ASP A 191 43.16 -26.04 -4.58
CA ASP A 191 42.77 -24.64 -4.45
C ASP A 191 41.85 -24.19 -5.62
N GLU A 192 42.11 -24.65 -6.84
CA GLU A 192 41.23 -24.39 -7.99
C GLU A 192 39.86 -25.06 -7.82
N PHE A 193 39.84 -26.31 -7.35
CA PHE A 193 38.59 -27.02 -7.06
C PHE A 193 37.77 -26.30 -5.97
N LEU A 194 38.38 -25.95 -4.84
CA LEU A 194 37.69 -25.26 -3.74
C LEU A 194 37.17 -23.87 -4.16
N ASN A 195 37.91 -23.14 -5.00
CA ASN A 195 37.43 -21.88 -5.58
C ASN A 195 36.17 -22.10 -6.43
N LYS A 196 36.10 -23.18 -7.21
CA LYS A 196 34.87 -23.53 -7.96
C LYS A 196 33.71 -23.85 -7.02
N VAL A 197 33.96 -24.54 -5.90
CA VAL A 197 32.92 -24.79 -4.88
C VAL A 197 32.39 -23.49 -4.27
N ARG A 198 33.23 -22.50 -3.99
CA ARG A 198 32.80 -21.16 -3.49
C ARG A 198 31.89 -20.41 -4.46
N VAL A 199 32.10 -20.56 -5.77
CA VAL A 199 31.19 -20.00 -6.78
C VAL A 199 29.80 -20.61 -6.67
N TYR A 200 29.70 -21.94 -6.48
CA TYR A 200 28.42 -22.62 -6.28
C TYR A 200 27.72 -22.22 -4.98
N GLU A 201 28.46 -22.02 -3.88
CA GLU A 201 27.88 -21.50 -2.64
C GLU A 201 27.24 -20.12 -2.83
N SER A 202 27.82 -19.28 -3.68
CA SER A 202 27.33 -17.92 -3.91
C SER A 202 26.00 -17.89 -4.71
N ASP A 203 25.67 -18.97 -5.41
CA ASP A 203 24.46 -19.10 -6.23
C ASP A 203 23.33 -19.80 -5.46
N LYS A 204 22.31 -19.03 -5.04
CA LYS A 204 21.18 -19.52 -4.22
C LYS A 204 20.23 -20.47 -4.96
N ASN A 205 20.46 -20.75 -6.24
CA ASN A 205 19.62 -21.67 -7.00
C ASN A 205 19.91 -23.15 -6.70
N PHE A 206 20.98 -23.46 -5.95
CA PHE A 206 21.46 -24.83 -5.78
C PHE A 206 21.78 -25.17 -4.33
N GLU A 207 21.32 -26.33 -3.88
CA GLU A 207 21.77 -26.95 -2.64
C GLU A 207 23.07 -27.74 -2.89
N ILE A 208 24.16 -27.36 -2.20
CA ILE A 208 25.42 -28.11 -2.17
C ILE A 208 25.48 -28.94 -0.89
N TYR A 209 25.64 -30.26 -1.02
CA TYR A 209 25.66 -31.16 0.14
C TYR A 209 27.07 -31.40 0.69
N GLY A 210 28.08 -31.33 -0.17
CA GLY A 210 29.43 -31.67 0.24
C GLY A 210 30.34 -32.02 -0.93
N ILE A 211 31.46 -32.64 -0.56
CA ILE A 211 32.51 -33.06 -1.49
C ILE A 211 32.93 -34.50 -1.21
N SER A 212 33.41 -35.15 -2.25
CA SER A 212 33.93 -36.51 -2.24
C SER A 212 35.16 -36.57 -3.14
N GLN A 213 35.91 -37.67 -3.08
CA GLN A 213 36.94 -37.98 -4.07
C GLN A 213 36.74 -39.38 -4.62
N ASN A 214 36.91 -39.55 -5.93
CA ASN A 214 36.90 -40.87 -6.54
C ASN A 214 38.16 -41.63 -6.10
N PRO A 215 38.04 -42.83 -5.48
CA PRO A 215 39.21 -43.56 -4.99
C PRO A 215 40.14 -44.02 -6.11
N ASP A 216 39.61 -44.27 -7.31
CA ASP A 216 40.34 -44.80 -8.45
C ASP A 216 40.99 -43.68 -9.28
N THR A 217 40.19 -42.67 -9.67
CA THR A 217 40.68 -41.58 -10.54
C THR A 217 41.33 -40.43 -9.77
N LYS A 218 41.14 -40.37 -8.44
CA LYS A 218 41.51 -39.25 -7.56
C LYS A 218 40.85 -37.91 -7.92
N ASP A 219 39.88 -37.92 -8.85
CA ASP A 219 39.10 -36.73 -9.19
C ASP A 219 38.25 -36.28 -8.00
N TYR A 220 38.22 -34.97 -7.77
CA TYR A 220 37.32 -34.38 -6.79
C TYR A 220 35.89 -34.30 -7.34
N ILE A 221 34.93 -34.53 -6.46
CA ILE A 221 33.52 -34.61 -6.78
C ILE A 221 32.76 -33.61 -5.92
N LEU A 222 31.97 -32.76 -6.56
CA LEU A 222 31.00 -31.89 -5.89
C LEU A 222 29.63 -32.58 -5.87
N ILE A 223 28.96 -32.58 -4.71
CA ILE A 223 27.68 -33.26 -4.49
C ILE A 223 26.56 -32.22 -4.45
N LEU A 224 25.59 -32.34 -5.37
CA LEU A 224 24.53 -31.37 -5.64
C LEU A 224 23.14 -32.03 -5.62
N GLU A 225 22.10 -31.24 -5.38
CA GLU A 225 20.69 -31.65 -5.55
C GLU A 225 20.31 -31.95 -7.02
N ASP A 226 19.27 -32.79 -7.25
CA ASP A 226 18.80 -33.17 -8.60
C ASP A 226 18.22 -31.98 -9.38
N GLY A 227 18.99 -31.44 -10.35
CA GLY A 227 18.64 -30.18 -11.02
C GLY A 227 19.04 -30.03 -12.50
N HIS A 228 19.50 -31.09 -13.19
CA HIS A 228 20.04 -30.98 -14.55
C HIS A 228 19.09 -31.43 -15.67
N CYS A 229 19.02 -30.66 -16.77
CA CYS A 229 18.31 -31.01 -18.00
C CYS A 229 19.10 -32.02 -18.86
N ARG A 230 18.43 -32.62 -19.85
CA ARG A 230 19.07 -33.42 -20.92
C ARG A 230 20.12 -32.65 -21.73
N CYS A 231 20.04 -31.33 -21.74
CA CYS A 231 20.99 -30.43 -22.39
C CYS A 231 22.29 -30.19 -21.60
N SER A 232 22.50 -30.86 -20.47
CA SER A 232 23.61 -30.65 -19.54
C SER A 232 23.63 -29.28 -18.83
N GLU A 233 22.69 -28.38 -19.14
CA GLU A 233 22.36 -27.19 -18.36
C GLU A 233 21.48 -27.52 -17.15
N MET A 234 21.23 -26.54 -16.30
CA MET A 234 20.35 -26.69 -15.15
C MET A 234 18.90 -26.37 -15.52
N TYR A 235 17.95 -26.96 -14.80
CA TYR A 235 16.54 -26.56 -14.90
C TYR A 235 16.38 -25.12 -14.42
N THR A 236 15.65 -24.33 -15.21
CA THR A 236 15.28 -22.96 -14.86
C THR A 236 14.08 -22.93 -13.91
N ASP A 237 13.21 -23.95 -13.97
CA ASP A 237 12.24 -24.23 -12.91
C ASP A 237 12.29 -25.74 -12.60
N ILE A 238 12.85 -26.06 -11.43
CA ILE A 238 13.05 -27.44 -10.94
C ILE A 238 11.70 -28.13 -10.68
N ARG A 239 10.67 -27.40 -10.21
CA ARG A 239 9.34 -27.98 -9.93
C ARG A 239 8.69 -28.56 -11.17
N TYR A 240 8.92 -27.93 -12.33
CA TYR A 240 8.38 -28.39 -13.60
C TYR A 240 9.40 -29.14 -14.46
N LYS A 241 10.63 -29.37 -13.96
CA LYS A 241 11.76 -29.91 -14.73
C LYS A 241 11.88 -29.21 -16.09
N TRP A 242 11.72 -27.88 -16.07
CA TRP A 242 11.70 -27.03 -17.25
C TRP A 242 13.03 -26.28 -17.38
N CYS A 243 13.62 -26.31 -18.57
CA CYS A 243 14.93 -25.73 -18.82
C CYS A 243 14.83 -24.71 -19.96
N LYS A 244 15.00 -23.42 -19.64
CA LYS A 244 14.94 -22.31 -20.59
C LYS A 244 15.96 -22.47 -21.73
N PRO A 245 17.25 -22.79 -21.47
CA PRO A 245 18.20 -23.10 -22.54
C PRO A 245 17.72 -24.20 -23.51
N CYS A 246 17.19 -25.31 -22.99
CA CYS A 246 16.60 -26.38 -23.79
C CYS A 246 15.47 -25.86 -24.70
N GLN A 247 14.55 -25.07 -24.13
CA GLN A 247 13.40 -24.56 -24.86
C GLN A 247 13.81 -23.52 -25.90
N ILE A 248 14.72 -22.60 -25.57
CA ILE A 248 15.27 -21.62 -26.51
C ILE A 248 15.97 -22.33 -27.67
N LYS A 249 16.78 -23.36 -27.39
CA LYS A 249 17.43 -24.15 -28.44
C LYS A 249 16.38 -24.81 -29.36
N ASN A 250 15.37 -25.45 -28.77
CA ASN A 250 14.30 -26.07 -29.53
C ASN A 250 13.49 -25.06 -30.37
N LEU A 251 13.23 -23.85 -29.85
CA LEU A 251 12.56 -22.80 -30.62
C LEU A 251 13.41 -22.32 -31.79
N LYS A 252 14.71 -22.06 -31.56
CA LYS A 252 15.64 -21.63 -32.62
C LYS A 252 15.73 -22.64 -33.76
N GLU A 253 15.73 -23.93 -33.44
CA GLU A 253 15.71 -25.01 -34.44
C GLU A 253 14.40 -25.03 -35.27
N ASN A 254 13.31 -24.48 -34.74
CA ASN A 254 11.98 -24.50 -35.33
C ASN A 254 11.48 -23.15 -35.87
N PHE A 255 12.29 -22.08 -35.86
CA PHE A 255 11.86 -20.74 -36.32
C PHE A 255 11.26 -20.73 -37.74
N ARG A 256 11.69 -21.64 -38.61
CA ARG A 256 11.17 -21.79 -39.98
C ARG A 256 9.70 -22.21 -40.04
N ASN A 257 9.11 -22.65 -38.93
CA ASN A 257 7.72 -23.12 -38.88
C ASN A 257 6.69 -21.99 -38.72
N TRP A 258 7.13 -20.73 -38.48
CA TRP A 258 6.26 -19.60 -38.17
C TRP A 258 6.54 -18.34 -39.01
N THR A 259 6.98 -18.52 -40.25
CA THR A 259 7.35 -17.42 -41.15
C THR A 259 6.13 -16.75 -41.79
N SER A 260 6.14 -15.42 -41.88
CA SER A 260 5.11 -14.59 -42.49
C SER A 260 5.46 -14.09 -43.90
N GLU A 261 6.61 -14.50 -44.44
CA GLU A 261 7.22 -13.96 -45.68
C GLU A 261 7.67 -12.48 -45.58
N ASP A 262 7.53 -11.86 -44.41
CA ASP A 262 8.02 -10.50 -44.13
C ASP A 262 9.10 -10.56 -43.04
N GLU A 263 10.33 -10.17 -43.41
CA GLU A 263 11.50 -10.29 -42.54
C GLU A 263 11.35 -9.50 -41.22
N LYS A 264 10.66 -8.34 -41.24
CA LYS A 264 10.47 -7.54 -40.02
C LYS A 264 9.50 -8.22 -39.06
N ILE A 265 8.41 -8.79 -39.58
CA ILE A 265 7.44 -9.53 -38.78
C ILE A 265 8.07 -10.82 -38.23
N ASP A 266 8.85 -11.53 -39.04
CA ASP A 266 9.55 -12.76 -38.62
C ASP A 266 10.56 -12.48 -37.51
N ASN A 267 11.34 -11.41 -37.63
CA ASN A 267 12.28 -10.98 -36.59
C ASN A 267 11.53 -10.63 -35.29
N PHE A 268 10.41 -9.91 -35.38
CA PHE A 268 9.59 -9.58 -34.21
C PHE A 268 8.99 -10.83 -33.55
N ILE A 269 8.49 -11.80 -34.32
CA ILE A 269 7.98 -13.07 -33.79
C ILE A 269 9.09 -13.82 -33.05
N GLN A 270 10.30 -13.91 -33.62
CA GLN A 270 11.45 -14.55 -32.98
C GLN A 270 11.84 -13.87 -31.67
N GLU A 271 11.88 -12.52 -31.64
CA GLU A 271 12.10 -11.77 -30.40
C GLU A 271 11.07 -12.13 -29.32
N MET A 272 9.80 -12.18 -29.69
CA MET A 272 8.71 -12.53 -28.78
C MET A 272 8.79 -13.99 -28.30
N GLN A 273 9.16 -14.93 -29.15
CA GLN A 273 9.35 -16.34 -28.80
C GLN A 273 10.49 -16.54 -27.79
N LEU A 274 11.57 -15.75 -27.87
CA LEU A 274 12.71 -15.85 -26.96
C LEU A 274 12.45 -15.27 -25.56
N LYS A 275 11.35 -14.53 -25.36
CA LYS A 275 10.95 -13.97 -24.06
C LYS A 275 10.35 -14.99 -23.08
N ILE A 276 10.16 -16.26 -23.48
CA ILE A 276 9.60 -17.28 -22.59
C ILE A 276 10.43 -17.45 -21.32
N ASN A 277 9.74 -17.52 -20.18
CA ASN A 277 10.34 -17.63 -18.85
C ASN A 277 9.72 -18.76 -18.03
N TYR A 278 8.48 -19.17 -18.32
CA TYR A 278 7.77 -20.17 -17.54
C TYR A 278 7.06 -21.20 -18.43
N PRO A 279 6.80 -22.42 -17.92
CA PRO A 279 6.07 -23.46 -18.65
C PRO A 279 4.63 -23.08 -19.04
N LYS A 280 4.05 -22.06 -18.40
CA LYS A 280 2.68 -21.61 -18.68
C LYS A 280 2.60 -20.60 -19.82
N ASP A 281 3.74 -20.10 -20.29
CA ASP A 281 3.80 -19.13 -21.38
C ASP A 281 3.31 -19.78 -22.69
N ILE A 282 2.65 -18.97 -23.53
CA ILE A 282 2.19 -19.37 -24.86
C ILE A 282 3.19 -18.85 -25.88
N ILE A 283 3.68 -19.71 -26.77
CA ILE A 283 4.64 -19.34 -27.84
C ILE A 283 4.00 -18.34 -28.77
N PHE A 284 4.66 -17.25 -29.16
CA PHE A 284 4.14 -16.28 -30.14
C PHE A 284 4.26 -16.83 -31.58
N GLU A 285 3.27 -16.71 -32.46
CA GLU A 285 3.28 -17.34 -33.80
C GLU A 285 2.63 -16.46 -34.88
N TRP A 286 3.07 -16.63 -36.13
CA TRP A 286 2.32 -16.24 -37.32
C TRP A 286 1.19 -17.24 -37.57
N ILE A 287 0.00 -16.75 -37.91
CA ILE A 287 -1.15 -17.58 -38.29
C ILE A 287 -1.57 -17.23 -39.73
N PRO A 288 -1.55 -18.19 -40.65
CA PRO A 288 -2.17 -18.04 -41.95
C PRO A 288 -3.69 -17.78 -41.82
N TYR A 289 -4.23 -16.85 -42.61
CA TYR A 289 -5.62 -16.41 -42.47
C TYR A 289 -6.67 -17.53 -42.64
N ASP A 290 -6.36 -18.54 -43.46
CA ASP A 290 -7.21 -19.71 -43.72
C ASP A 290 -7.44 -20.61 -42.50
N GLN A 291 -6.67 -20.37 -41.42
CA GLN A 291 -6.85 -21.01 -40.12
C GLN A 291 -8.04 -20.46 -39.35
N PHE A 292 -8.64 -19.34 -39.78
CA PHE A 292 -9.84 -18.77 -39.20
C PHE A 292 -11.11 -19.23 -39.94
N SER A 293 -12.17 -19.50 -39.19
CA SER A 293 -13.50 -19.88 -39.71
C SER A 293 -14.60 -19.15 -38.92
N ASP A 294 -15.82 -19.09 -39.46
CA ASP A 294 -16.97 -18.44 -38.81
C ASP A 294 -16.71 -17.00 -38.34
N ALA A 295 -15.99 -16.21 -39.15
CA ALA A 295 -15.68 -14.82 -38.82
C ALA A 295 -16.96 -13.95 -38.77
N LYS A 296 -17.27 -13.39 -37.60
CA LYS A 296 -18.43 -12.51 -37.36
C LYS A 296 -17.97 -11.12 -36.99
N LYS A 297 -18.48 -10.10 -37.70
CA LYS A 297 -18.18 -8.71 -37.41
C LYS A 297 -18.79 -8.28 -36.07
N ILE A 298 -17.96 -7.77 -35.17
CA ILE A 298 -18.38 -7.21 -33.88
C ILE A 298 -18.55 -5.69 -34.01
N SER A 299 -17.61 -5.05 -34.70
CA SER A 299 -17.64 -3.60 -34.96
C SER A 299 -16.74 -3.23 -36.14
N ASN A 300 -16.42 -1.95 -36.30
CA ASN A 300 -15.48 -1.53 -37.33
C ASN A 300 -14.07 -2.06 -37.01
N ALA A 301 -13.47 -2.80 -37.95
CA ALA A 301 -12.16 -3.43 -37.82
C ALA A 301 -12.00 -4.49 -36.70
N VAL A 302 -13.10 -5.04 -36.16
CA VAL A 302 -13.07 -6.10 -35.14
C VAL A 302 -14.02 -7.24 -35.48
N TYR A 303 -13.51 -8.47 -35.45
CA TYR A 303 -14.24 -9.70 -35.74
C TYR A 303 -14.01 -10.75 -34.64
N SER A 304 -14.95 -11.66 -34.43
CA SER A 304 -14.72 -12.93 -33.71
C SER A 304 -14.60 -14.06 -34.73
N ALA A 305 -13.66 -14.98 -34.55
CA ALA A 305 -13.50 -16.14 -35.44
C ALA A 305 -13.14 -17.40 -34.66
N LEU A 306 -13.34 -18.55 -35.29
CA LEU A 306 -12.87 -19.85 -34.81
C LEU A 306 -11.48 -20.16 -35.36
N TRP A 307 -10.52 -20.49 -34.50
CA TRP A 307 -9.17 -20.87 -34.91
C TRP A 307 -9.01 -22.40 -34.94
N LYS A 308 -8.66 -22.97 -36.11
CA LYS A 308 -8.58 -24.42 -36.34
C LYS A 308 -7.46 -25.12 -35.57
N ASP A 309 -6.23 -24.63 -35.69
CA ASP A 309 -5.05 -25.32 -35.12
C ASP A 309 -4.80 -25.02 -33.63
N SER A 310 -5.37 -23.94 -33.10
CA SER A 310 -5.27 -23.52 -31.70
C SER A 310 -3.82 -23.22 -31.21
N PRO A 311 -3.58 -22.64 -30.01
CA PRO A 311 -2.24 -22.23 -29.59
C PRO A 311 -1.36 -23.39 -29.11
N LEU A 312 -0.03 -23.23 -29.21
CA LEU A 312 0.95 -24.11 -28.58
C LEU A 312 1.15 -23.81 -27.10
N LYS A 313 1.08 -24.85 -26.26
CA LYS A 313 1.38 -24.79 -24.82
C LYS A 313 2.29 -25.95 -24.40
N TYR A 314 3.19 -25.69 -23.45
CA TYR A 314 4.10 -26.72 -22.96
C TYR A 314 3.34 -27.79 -22.16
N ASN A 315 3.43 -29.05 -22.59
CA ASN A 315 2.86 -30.20 -21.89
C ASN A 315 3.90 -30.81 -20.96
N GLN A 316 3.62 -30.78 -19.65
CA GLN A 316 4.55 -31.27 -18.63
C GLN A 316 4.79 -32.79 -18.71
N ASN A 317 3.75 -33.56 -19.02
CA ASN A 317 3.83 -35.02 -19.06
C ASN A 317 4.63 -35.50 -20.27
N LYS A 318 4.43 -34.87 -21.42
CA LYS A 318 5.11 -35.20 -22.67
C LYS A 318 6.46 -34.47 -22.86
N LYS A 319 6.69 -33.42 -22.06
CA LYS A 319 7.88 -32.54 -22.13
C LYS A 319 8.07 -31.86 -23.49
N GLU A 320 6.98 -31.60 -24.19
CA GLU A 320 6.94 -31.03 -25.54
C GLU A 320 5.83 -29.98 -25.67
N TRP A 321 5.90 -29.14 -26.69
CA TRP A 321 4.84 -28.19 -27.03
C TRP A 321 3.69 -28.93 -27.73
N VAL A 322 2.48 -28.79 -27.21
CA VAL A 322 1.27 -29.41 -27.78
C VAL A 322 0.22 -28.35 -28.11
N ARG A 323 -0.58 -28.60 -29.14
CA ARG A 323 -1.75 -27.78 -29.46
C ARG A 323 -2.86 -28.05 -28.44
N ILE A 324 -3.43 -27.01 -27.87
CA ILE A 324 -4.53 -27.05 -26.88
C ILE A 324 -5.84 -26.68 -27.55
N GLN A 325 -6.94 -27.38 -27.29
CA GLN A 325 -8.21 -27.15 -27.98
C GLN A 325 -8.87 -25.82 -27.52
N PHE A 326 -8.56 -24.71 -28.20
CA PHE A 326 -9.15 -23.39 -27.98
C PHE A 326 -9.85 -22.95 -29.26
N LYS A 327 -11.16 -22.65 -29.17
CA LYS A 327 -11.97 -22.47 -30.38
C LYS A 327 -12.20 -21.02 -30.77
N GLU A 328 -12.44 -20.06 -29.87
CA GLU A 328 -12.86 -18.69 -30.24
C GLU A 328 -11.79 -17.62 -29.97
N VAL A 329 -11.47 -16.81 -30.98
CA VAL A 329 -10.51 -15.69 -30.93
C VAL A 329 -11.14 -14.38 -31.43
N ILE A 330 -10.54 -13.25 -31.06
CA ILE A 330 -10.90 -11.92 -31.57
C ILE A 330 -9.83 -11.45 -32.55
N LEU A 331 -10.24 -11.00 -33.73
CA LEU A 331 -9.40 -10.46 -34.78
C LEU A 331 -9.59 -8.94 -34.80
N LYS A 332 -8.56 -8.16 -34.49
CA LYS A 332 -8.55 -6.70 -34.66
C LYS A 332 -7.73 -6.37 -35.90
N LEU A 333 -8.40 -5.91 -36.96
CA LEU A 333 -7.75 -5.38 -38.15
C LEU A 333 -7.10 -4.05 -37.78
N CYS A 334 -5.85 -3.91 -38.18
CA CYS A 334 -5.12 -2.67 -38.10
C CYS A 334 -4.90 -2.19 -39.53
N ASN A 335 -5.63 -1.17 -39.97
CA ASN A 335 -5.38 -0.53 -41.26
C ASN A 335 -3.95 0.02 -41.24
N SER A 336 -3.02 -0.70 -41.84
CA SER A 336 -1.59 -0.42 -41.73
C SER A 336 -0.93 -0.50 -43.09
N GLN A 337 -1.65 -0.13 -44.15
CA GLN A 337 -1.16 -0.16 -45.53
C GLN A 337 0.20 0.56 -45.71
N TYR A 338 0.72 1.31 -44.72
CA TYR A 338 2.01 2.01 -44.82
C TYR A 338 2.97 2.01 -43.61
N MET A 339 2.74 1.34 -42.47
CA MET A 339 3.73 1.35 -41.37
C MET A 339 3.70 0.08 -40.48
N ILE A 340 4.50 -0.94 -40.83
CA ILE A 340 4.73 -2.15 -39.99
C ILE A 340 5.19 -1.75 -38.57
N ASP A 341 6.03 -0.72 -38.45
CA ASP A 341 6.60 -0.29 -37.18
C ASP A 341 5.53 0.25 -36.20
N GLU A 342 4.50 0.93 -36.71
CA GLU A 342 3.38 1.40 -35.89
C GLU A 342 2.53 0.24 -35.37
N PHE A 343 2.28 -0.76 -36.22
CA PHE A 343 1.57 -1.98 -35.84
C PHE A 343 2.32 -2.76 -34.75
N LEU A 344 3.63 -2.98 -34.92
CA LEU A 344 4.46 -3.66 -33.93
C LEU A 344 4.55 -2.89 -32.61
N ASN A 345 4.62 -1.56 -32.65
CA ASN A 345 4.60 -0.72 -31.44
C ASN A 345 3.26 -0.83 -30.69
N LYS A 346 2.13 -0.88 -31.40
CA LYS A 346 0.81 -1.13 -30.77
C LYS A 346 0.81 -2.47 -30.02
N ILE A 347 1.39 -3.53 -30.58
CA ILE A 347 1.50 -4.83 -29.91
C ILE A 347 2.33 -4.73 -28.62
N LYS A 348 3.47 -4.03 -28.65
CA LYS A 348 4.33 -3.81 -27.46
C LYS A 348 3.60 -3.08 -26.32
N VAL A 349 2.73 -2.11 -26.66
CA VAL A 349 1.91 -1.41 -25.64
C VAL A 349 0.97 -2.37 -24.93
N TYR A 350 0.26 -3.22 -25.68
CA TYR A 350 -0.63 -4.22 -25.09
C TYR A 350 0.10 -5.31 -24.29
N GLU A 351 1.35 -5.65 -24.63
CA GLU A 351 2.20 -6.59 -23.87
C GLU A 351 2.47 -6.09 -22.44
N ASN A 352 2.73 -4.78 -22.29
CA ASN A 352 3.02 -4.17 -20.99
C ASN A 352 1.81 -4.13 -20.04
N ASP A 353 0.59 -4.13 -20.59
CA ASP A 353 -0.64 -4.00 -19.81
C ASP A 353 -1.07 -5.30 -19.11
N LYS A 354 -0.45 -6.46 -19.38
CA LYS A 354 -0.70 -7.80 -18.76
C LYS A 354 -2.17 -8.30 -18.77
N ILE A 355 -3.11 -7.59 -19.38
CA ILE A 355 -4.55 -7.90 -19.32
C ILE A 355 -5.02 -8.67 -20.56
N PHE A 356 -4.44 -8.39 -21.73
CA PHE A 356 -4.66 -9.21 -22.93
C PHE A 356 -3.53 -10.21 -23.10
N GLU A 357 -3.95 -11.45 -23.36
CA GLU A 357 -3.10 -12.48 -23.88
C GLU A 357 -3.03 -12.29 -25.41
N ILE A 358 -2.18 -11.34 -25.84
CA ILE A 358 -1.87 -11.11 -27.26
C ILE A 358 -0.73 -12.04 -27.62
N TYR A 359 -1.00 -12.95 -28.53
CA TYR A 359 -0.02 -13.98 -28.81
C TYR A 359 0.30 -14.15 -30.29
N ARG A 360 -0.41 -13.50 -31.23
CA ARG A 360 -0.30 -13.90 -32.63
C ARG A 360 -0.52 -12.73 -33.59
N ILE A 361 0.12 -12.85 -34.75
CA ILE A 361 -0.07 -11.96 -35.89
C ILE A 361 -0.63 -12.80 -37.04
N SER A 362 -1.57 -12.23 -37.79
CA SER A 362 -2.04 -12.74 -39.07
C SER A 362 -2.08 -11.57 -40.06
N GLN A 363 -2.33 -11.85 -41.32
CA GLN A 363 -2.64 -10.84 -42.32
C GLN A 363 -3.91 -11.25 -43.06
N ASP A 364 -4.79 -10.30 -43.34
CA ASP A 364 -5.97 -10.53 -44.16
C ASP A 364 -5.54 -10.92 -45.58
N SER A 365 -6.11 -12.00 -46.13
CA SER A 365 -5.71 -12.50 -47.44
C SER A 365 -5.97 -11.49 -48.57
N ASP A 366 -7.03 -10.69 -48.41
CA ASP A 366 -7.61 -9.84 -49.45
C ASP A 366 -7.10 -8.41 -49.32
N THR A 367 -7.19 -7.81 -48.12
CA THR A 367 -6.80 -6.40 -47.91
C THR A 367 -5.30 -6.22 -47.67
N LYS A 368 -4.61 -7.30 -47.28
CA LYS A 368 -3.23 -7.30 -46.78
C LYS A 368 -3.04 -6.51 -45.48
N ASP A 369 -4.13 -6.15 -44.79
CA ASP A 369 -4.06 -5.54 -43.47
C ASP A 369 -3.54 -6.54 -42.44
N TYR A 370 -2.66 -6.06 -41.54
CA TYR A 370 -2.22 -6.89 -40.43
C TYR A 370 -3.35 -7.02 -39.40
N ILE A 371 -3.48 -8.24 -38.89
CA ILE A 371 -4.49 -8.63 -37.91
C ILE A 371 -3.79 -8.99 -36.62
N MET A 372 -4.23 -8.35 -35.55
CA MET A 372 -3.86 -8.75 -34.19
C MET A 372 -4.90 -9.75 -33.68
N VAL A 373 -4.43 -10.94 -33.29
CA VAL A 373 -5.30 -12.02 -32.80
C VAL A 373 -5.22 -12.06 -31.28
N LEU A 374 -6.37 -11.84 -30.64
CA LEU A 374 -6.51 -11.71 -29.20
C LEU A 374 -7.30 -12.89 -28.65
N GLN A 375 -6.85 -13.43 -27.53
CA GLN A 375 -7.67 -14.39 -26.79
C GLN A 375 -8.84 -13.67 -26.10
N LYS A 376 -10.06 -14.18 -26.32
CA LYS A 376 -11.28 -13.69 -25.67
C LYS A 376 -11.24 -14.03 -24.17
N LYS A 377 -10.67 -13.14 -23.37
CA LYS A 377 -10.93 -13.09 -21.92
C LYS A 377 -12.03 -12.06 -21.71
N TYR A 378 -13.19 -12.50 -21.23
CA TYR A 378 -14.29 -11.60 -20.86
C TYR A 378 -13.80 -10.67 -19.74
N ASP A 379 -13.34 -9.49 -20.10
CA ASP A 379 -12.94 -8.46 -19.15
C ASP A 379 -13.89 -7.26 -19.26
N ARG A 380 -14.65 -7.03 -18.19
CA ARG A 380 -15.61 -5.92 -18.08
C ARG A 380 -14.98 -4.53 -18.13
N ARG A 381 -13.64 -4.45 -18.21
CA ARG A 381 -12.86 -3.21 -18.33
C ARG A 381 -12.69 -2.72 -19.78
N TYR A 382 -13.12 -3.49 -20.79
CA TYR A 382 -13.02 -3.07 -22.20
C TYR A 382 -14.38 -3.01 -22.89
N CYS A 383 -14.48 -2.12 -23.87
CA CYS A 383 -15.68 -1.91 -24.66
C CYS A 383 -15.90 -3.10 -25.58
N GLU A 384 -17.06 -3.74 -25.49
CA GLU A 384 -17.43 -4.83 -26.40
C GLU A 384 -17.48 -4.38 -27.87
N LYS A 385 -17.71 -3.08 -28.11
CA LYS A 385 -17.74 -2.52 -29.47
C LYS A 385 -16.34 -2.27 -30.00
N CYS A 386 -15.49 -1.48 -29.34
CA CYS A 386 -14.20 -1.05 -29.92
C CYS A 386 -12.96 -1.65 -29.27
N ILE A 387 -13.10 -2.48 -28.23
CA ILE A 387 -11.99 -3.09 -27.46
C ILE A 387 -11.10 -2.02 -26.77
N GLU A 388 -11.60 -0.80 -26.65
CA GLU A 388 -10.94 0.26 -25.90
C GLU A 388 -11.37 0.21 -24.43
N LYS A 389 -10.49 0.68 -23.55
CA LYS A 389 -10.77 0.67 -22.11
C LYS A 389 -12.05 1.45 -21.81
N ILE A 390 -12.92 0.88 -20.99
CA ILE A 390 -14.16 1.51 -20.53
C ILE A 390 -14.10 1.83 -19.05
N GLU A 391 -14.79 2.89 -18.70
CA GLU A 391 -15.03 3.30 -17.34
C GLU A 391 -16.53 3.20 -17.09
N HIS A 392 -16.96 2.47 -16.05
CA HIS A 392 -18.38 2.33 -15.67
C HIS A 392 -19.36 1.96 -16.82
N LYS A 393 -18.97 1.04 -17.72
CA LYS A 393 -19.77 0.62 -18.91
C LYS A 393 -19.97 1.73 -19.96
N TRP A 394 -19.21 2.82 -19.87
CA TRP A 394 -19.21 3.92 -20.80
C TRP A 394 -17.91 3.93 -21.61
N CYS A 395 -18.03 4.05 -22.93
CA CYS A 395 -16.88 4.11 -23.84
C CYS A 395 -16.80 5.49 -24.47
N LYS A 396 -15.77 6.26 -24.09
CA LYS A 396 -15.51 7.62 -24.59
C LYS A 396 -15.47 7.67 -26.10
N LEU A 397 -14.67 6.79 -26.72
CA LEU A 397 -14.50 6.78 -28.18
C LEU A 397 -15.81 6.46 -28.91
N CYS A 398 -16.60 5.52 -28.40
CA CYS A 398 -17.92 5.26 -28.97
C CYS A 398 -18.88 6.45 -28.82
N GLN A 399 -18.80 7.21 -27.72
CA GLN A 399 -19.67 8.37 -27.51
C GLN A 399 -19.27 9.58 -28.35
N ILE A 400 -17.97 9.87 -28.45
CA ILE A 400 -17.45 10.92 -29.32
C ILE A 400 -17.91 10.68 -30.76
N LYS A 401 -17.75 9.44 -31.25
CA LYS A 401 -18.19 9.07 -32.60
C LYS A 401 -19.69 9.26 -32.81
N TYR A 402 -20.51 8.90 -31.82
CA TYR A 402 -21.95 9.16 -31.87
C TYR A 402 -22.25 10.67 -32.00
N LEU A 403 -21.54 11.53 -31.25
CA LEU A 403 -21.72 12.98 -31.34
C LEU A 403 -21.30 13.53 -32.70
N GLU A 404 -20.15 13.08 -33.25
CA GLU A 404 -19.67 13.46 -34.58
C GLU A 404 -20.68 13.16 -35.69
N GLU A 405 -21.29 11.97 -35.65
CA GLU A 405 -22.34 11.56 -36.59
C GLU A 405 -23.60 12.46 -36.51
N ASN A 406 -23.79 13.17 -35.40
CA ASN A 406 -24.97 13.99 -35.10
C ASN A 406 -24.71 15.51 -35.08
N PHE A 407 -23.51 16.01 -35.40
CA PHE A 407 -23.18 17.44 -35.34
C PHE A 407 -24.15 18.37 -36.08
N LYS A 408 -24.77 17.88 -37.16
CA LYS A 408 -25.76 18.62 -37.95
C LYS A 408 -27.03 19.01 -37.17
N ASN A 409 -27.27 18.40 -36.00
CA ASN A 409 -28.46 18.63 -35.19
C ASN A 409 -28.38 19.91 -34.33
N TRP A 410 -27.20 20.52 -34.17
CA TRP A 410 -26.97 21.62 -33.22
C TRP A 410 -26.36 22.87 -33.88
N THR A 411 -26.97 23.32 -34.99
CA THR A 411 -26.43 24.45 -35.77
C THR A 411 -27.09 25.77 -35.38
N SER A 412 -26.25 26.79 -35.20
CA SER A 412 -26.62 28.19 -34.92
C SER A 412 -26.74 29.04 -36.19
N LYS A 413 -26.31 28.52 -37.34
CA LYS A 413 -26.07 29.25 -38.60
C LYS A 413 -24.88 30.22 -38.54
N ASN A 414 -24.09 30.18 -37.47
CA ASN A 414 -22.82 30.89 -37.35
C ASN A 414 -21.69 29.86 -37.26
N GLU A 415 -20.82 29.83 -38.27
CA GLU A 415 -19.74 28.83 -38.38
C GLU A 415 -18.79 28.84 -37.17
N ILE A 416 -18.49 30.02 -36.61
CA ILE A 416 -17.59 30.15 -35.45
C ILE A 416 -18.22 29.50 -34.22
N ILE A 417 -19.52 29.73 -33.99
CA ILE A 417 -20.26 29.14 -32.88
C ILE A 417 -20.45 27.63 -33.08
N ASP A 418 -20.75 27.20 -34.29
CA ASP A 418 -20.95 25.78 -34.61
C ASP A 418 -19.66 24.98 -34.41
N ASN A 419 -18.52 25.50 -34.88
CA ASN A 419 -17.20 24.91 -34.64
C ASN A 419 -16.89 24.85 -33.13
N PHE A 420 -17.18 25.91 -32.38
CA PHE A 420 -16.99 25.93 -30.94
C PHE A 420 -17.88 24.88 -30.23
N ILE A 421 -19.14 24.74 -30.62
CA ILE A 421 -20.04 23.72 -30.06
C ILE A 421 -19.47 22.32 -30.31
N GLN A 422 -19.02 22.03 -31.52
CA GLN A 422 -18.41 20.73 -31.86
C GLN A 422 -17.17 20.45 -31.01
N GLU A 423 -16.25 21.42 -30.90
CA GLU A 423 -15.08 21.30 -30.00
C GLU A 423 -15.50 21.00 -28.55
N MET A 424 -16.59 21.60 -28.08
CA MET A 424 -17.11 21.42 -26.74
C MET A 424 -17.80 20.06 -26.54
N GLN A 425 -18.42 19.50 -27.59
CA GLN A 425 -19.00 18.16 -27.58
C GLN A 425 -17.92 17.07 -27.56
N LEU A 426 -16.80 17.27 -28.27
CA LEU A 426 -15.65 16.35 -28.27
C LEU A 426 -14.94 16.27 -26.90
N LYS A 427 -15.15 17.25 -26.01
CA LYS A 427 -14.59 17.28 -24.65
C LYS A 427 -15.39 16.46 -23.62
N VAL A 428 -16.48 15.78 -24.02
CA VAL A 428 -17.23 14.88 -23.12
C VAL A 428 -16.33 13.75 -22.62
N ASN A 429 -16.24 13.60 -21.30
CA ASN A 429 -15.33 12.66 -20.64
C ASN A 429 -16.04 11.73 -19.64
N ASN A 430 -17.24 12.08 -19.20
CA ASN A 430 -18.00 11.32 -18.21
C ASN A 430 -19.43 11.06 -18.67
N PRO A 431 -20.04 9.90 -18.36
CA PRO A 431 -21.48 9.67 -18.60
C PRO A 431 -22.42 10.67 -17.91
N LYS A 432 -21.96 11.38 -16.87
CA LYS A 432 -22.74 12.42 -16.17
C LYS A 432 -22.79 13.76 -16.92
N ASP A 433 -21.89 13.97 -17.89
CA ASP A 433 -21.79 15.22 -18.64
C ASP A 433 -23.06 15.44 -19.48
N SER A 434 -23.54 16.68 -19.53
CA SER A 434 -24.47 17.12 -20.57
C SER A 434 -23.72 17.38 -21.88
N VAL A 435 -24.39 17.12 -23.00
CA VAL A 435 -23.91 17.58 -24.31
C VAL A 435 -24.06 19.09 -24.38
N PHE A 436 -22.96 19.79 -24.69
CA PHE A 436 -22.98 21.22 -24.97
C PHE A 436 -23.61 21.46 -26.34
N GLU A 437 -24.59 22.36 -26.45
CA GLU A 437 -25.34 22.51 -27.70
C GLU A 437 -25.80 23.95 -28.00
N TRP A 438 -26.24 24.16 -29.23
CA TRP A 438 -27.05 25.31 -29.58
C TRP A 438 -28.47 25.12 -29.06
N ILE A 439 -28.96 26.09 -28.29
CA ILE A 439 -30.30 26.09 -27.71
C ILE A 439 -31.06 27.22 -28.37
N SER A 440 -32.13 26.89 -29.09
CA SER A 440 -32.97 27.90 -29.72
C SER A 440 -33.71 28.71 -28.64
N TYR A 441 -33.72 30.04 -28.77
CA TYR A 441 -34.21 30.93 -27.71
C TYR A 441 -35.70 30.76 -27.40
N ASP A 442 -36.51 30.33 -28.37
CA ASP A 442 -37.93 29.98 -28.23
C ASP A 442 -38.20 28.76 -27.32
N GLN A 443 -37.14 28.01 -26.99
CA GLN A 443 -37.18 26.93 -26.01
C GLN A 443 -37.18 27.44 -24.56
N SER A 444 -36.92 28.73 -24.33
CA SER A 444 -36.92 29.38 -23.01
C SER A 444 -38.26 30.04 -22.69
N ASN A 445 -38.99 29.50 -21.71
CA ASN A 445 -40.26 30.06 -21.21
C ASN A 445 -40.08 30.75 -19.85
N ASN A 446 -41.08 31.55 -19.44
CA ASN A 446 -41.16 32.14 -18.10
C ASN A 446 -39.89 32.92 -17.68
N ILE A 447 -39.33 33.72 -18.59
CA ILE A 447 -38.09 34.46 -18.35
C ILE A 447 -38.30 35.51 -17.24
N LYS A 448 -37.53 35.44 -16.15
CA LYS A 448 -37.55 36.42 -15.05
C LYS A 448 -36.18 37.04 -14.85
N ILE A 449 -36.14 38.34 -14.59
CA ILE A 449 -34.90 39.09 -14.32
C ILE A 449 -34.40 38.74 -12.92
N ILE A 450 -33.15 38.31 -12.80
CA ILE A 450 -32.46 38.11 -11.51
C ILE A 450 -31.65 39.35 -11.15
N ASN A 451 -30.85 39.84 -12.09
CA ASN A 451 -30.07 41.08 -11.99
C ASN A 451 -29.93 41.72 -13.38
N LYS A 452 -29.04 42.72 -13.54
CA LYS A 452 -28.88 43.45 -14.80
C LYS A 452 -28.49 42.57 -15.99
N THR A 453 -27.73 41.49 -15.78
CA THR A 453 -27.15 40.66 -16.85
C THR A 453 -27.58 39.18 -16.79
N VAL A 454 -28.38 38.79 -15.81
CA VAL A 454 -28.75 37.39 -15.53
C VAL A 454 -30.26 37.25 -15.40
N TYR A 455 -30.82 36.24 -16.08
CA TYR A 455 -32.24 35.91 -16.11
C TYR A 455 -32.43 34.42 -15.76
N SER A 456 -33.54 34.06 -15.14
CA SER A 456 -34.00 32.66 -15.01
C SER A 456 -35.00 32.34 -16.12
N ALA A 457 -34.99 31.12 -16.63
CA ALA A 457 -35.95 30.65 -17.62
C ALA A 457 -36.21 29.13 -17.48
N LEU A 458 -37.33 28.65 -18.00
CA LEU A 458 -37.62 27.23 -18.13
C LEU A 458 -37.28 26.75 -19.54
N TRP A 459 -36.28 25.86 -19.66
CA TRP A 459 -35.92 25.21 -20.91
C TRP A 459 -36.79 23.97 -21.15
N LYS A 460 -37.64 23.99 -22.18
CA LYS A 460 -38.64 22.95 -22.48
C LYS A 460 -38.04 21.58 -22.78
N ASP A 461 -37.11 21.52 -23.73
CA ASP A 461 -36.53 20.26 -24.21
C ASP A 461 -35.56 19.65 -23.19
N GLY A 462 -34.94 20.49 -22.35
CA GLY A 462 -33.98 20.08 -21.35
C GLY A 462 -32.66 19.52 -21.91
N PRO A 463 -31.66 19.29 -21.03
CA PRO A 463 -30.34 18.87 -21.44
C PRO A 463 -30.30 17.43 -21.96
N LEU A 464 -29.45 17.17 -22.95
CA LEU A 464 -29.15 15.82 -23.44
C LEU A 464 -28.08 15.16 -22.55
N LYS A 465 -28.44 14.07 -21.87
CA LYS A 465 -27.55 13.30 -20.96
C LYS A 465 -27.47 11.82 -21.33
N TYR A 466 -26.38 11.16 -20.97
CA TYR A 466 -26.23 9.72 -21.22
C TYR A 466 -26.96 8.90 -20.15
N ASN A 467 -27.92 8.08 -20.58
CA ASN A 467 -28.62 7.15 -19.70
C ASN A 467 -27.83 5.85 -19.55
N LEU A 468 -27.24 5.62 -18.38
CA LEU A 468 -26.44 4.41 -18.09
C LEU A 468 -27.25 3.10 -18.14
N SER A 469 -28.54 3.14 -17.82
CA SER A 469 -29.42 1.98 -17.85
C SER A 469 -29.78 1.59 -19.28
N GLU A 470 -30.13 2.57 -20.11
CA GLU A 470 -30.53 2.35 -21.51
C GLU A 470 -29.37 2.39 -22.50
N LYS A 471 -28.17 2.79 -22.05
CA LYS A 471 -26.93 2.92 -22.83
C LYS A 471 -27.05 3.84 -24.06
N LYS A 472 -27.84 4.91 -23.96
CA LYS A 472 -28.04 5.92 -25.04
C LYS A 472 -28.18 7.34 -24.48
N TRP A 473 -27.99 8.32 -25.35
CA TRP A 473 -28.29 9.72 -25.05
C TRP A 473 -29.81 9.94 -25.02
N ALA A 474 -30.29 10.66 -24.00
CA ALA A 474 -31.71 10.97 -23.80
C ALA A 474 -31.88 12.38 -23.20
N ARG A 475 -32.96 13.06 -23.59
CA ARG A 475 -33.34 14.37 -23.03
C ARG A 475 -33.82 14.19 -21.60
N VAL A 476 -33.33 15.02 -20.69
CA VAL A 476 -33.91 15.18 -19.35
C VAL A 476 -35.14 16.08 -19.48
N GLN A 477 -36.19 15.84 -18.68
CA GLN A 477 -37.40 16.67 -18.65
C GLN A 477 -37.10 18.18 -18.50
N ALA A 478 -38.09 19.02 -18.80
CA ALA A 478 -38.00 20.47 -18.74
C ALA A 478 -37.25 20.97 -17.49
N LYS A 479 -36.28 21.88 -17.69
CA LYS A 479 -35.31 22.28 -16.67
C LYS A 479 -35.25 23.79 -16.50
N GLU A 480 -35.24 24.24 -15.25
CA GLU A 480 -34.95 25.64 -14.93
C GLU A 480 -33.46 25.93 -15.17
N VAL A 481 -33.19 26.97 -15.94
CA VAL A 481 -31.86 27.39 -16.38
C VAL A 481 -31.66 28.87 -16.15
N THR A 482 -30.39 29.25 -16.05
CA THR A 482 -29.97 30.64 -15.99
C THR A 482 -29.40 31.08 -17.32
N LEU A 483 -29.94 32.18 -17.82
CA LEU A 483 -29.56 32.88 -19.04
C LEU A 483 -28.68 34.07 -18.65
N LYS A 484 -27.37 33.98 -18.91
CA LYS A 484 -26.44 35.09 -18.67
C LYS A 484 -26.17 35.82 -19.98
N LEU A 485 -26.59 37.08 -20.04
CA LEU A 485 -26.17 38.02 -21.08
C LEU A 485 -24.68 38.30 -20.89
N CYS A 486 -23.94 38.17 -21.97
CA CYS A 486 -22.57 38.66 -22.05
C CYS A 486 -22.58 39.79 -23.06
N ASP A 487 -22.13 40.99 -22.68
CA ASP A 487 -21.99 42.13 -23.60
C ASP A 487 -21.20 41.68 -24.84
N SER A 488 -21.93 41.39 -25.92
CA SER A 488 -21.39 40.73 -27.11
C SER A 488 -21.11 41.72 -28.24
N GLN A 489 -21.22 43.00 -27.93
CA GLN A 489 -21.25 44.11 -28.88
C GLN A 489 -19.99 44.29 -29.75
N ASN A 490 -18.97 43.41 -29.74
CA ASN A 490 -18.07 43.24 -30.91
C ASN A 490 -16.99 42.12 -30.90
N ILE A 491 -16.94 41.14 -29.98
CA ILE A 491 -15.91 40.06 -30.06
C ILE A 491 -16.46 38.70 -29.61
N ILE A 492 -16.98 37.91 -30.55
CA ILE A 492 -17.44 36.51 -30.32
C ILE A 492 -16.36 35.69 -29.59
N ASN A 493 -15.08 35.84 -29.97
CA ASN A 493 -13.98 35.10 -29.34
C ASN A 493 -13.81 35.41 -27.84
N ASN A 494 -14.08 36.64 -27.40
CA ASN A 494 -14.01 36.98 -25.98
C ASN A 494 -15.13 36.30 -25.19
N PHE A 495 -16.33 36.21 -25.76
CA PHE A 495 -17.44 35.45 -25.20
C PHE A 495 -17.10 33.95 -25.09
N LEU A 496 -16.58 33.35 -26.16
CA LEU A 496 -16.20 31.94 -26.18
C LEU A 496 -15.09 31.63 -25.16
N ASN A 497 -14.08 32.51 -25.04
CA ASN A 497 -13.03 32.38 -24.03
C ASN A 497 -13.58 32.42 -22.61
N LYS A 498 -14.58 33.26 -22.32
CA LYS A 498 -15.27 33.25 -21.02
C LYS A 498 -15.94 31.90 -20.74
N ILE A 499 -16.56 31.26 -21.73
CA ILE A 499 -17.17 29.94 -21.58
C ILE A 499 -16.11 28.87 -21.25
N ILE A 500 -14.95 28.91 -21.91
CA ILE A 500 -13.84 27.99 -21.61
C ILE A 500 -13.39 28.14 -20.15
N VAL A 501 -13.26 29.37 -19.65
CA VAL A 501 -12.95 29.65 -18.25
C VAL A 501 -14.04 29.09 -17.32
N TYR A 502 -15.32 29.33 -17.62
CA TYR A 502 -16.41 28.86 -16.78
C TYR A 502 -16.55 27.33 -16.72
N ARG A 503 -16.25 26.61 -17.81
CA ARG A 503 -16.34 25.14 -17.87
C ARG A 503 -15.21 24.44 -17.11
N SER A 504 -14.16 25.16 -16.74
CA SER A 504 -13.08 24.59 -15.91
C SER A 504 -13.53 24.23 -14.49
N ASP A 505 -14.73 24.64 -14.08
CA ASP A 505 -15.30 24.30 -12.78
C ASP A 505 -16.33 23.16 -12.90
N GLU A 506 -15.93 21.97 -12.45
CA GLU A 506 -16.71 20.73 -12.53
C GLU A 506 -18.08 20.80 -11.81
N ASN A 507 -18.25 21.72 -10.87
CA ASN A 507 -19.49 21.88 -10.10
C ASN A 507 -20.52 22.78 -10.80
N PHE A 508 -20.22 23.29 -11.99
CA PHE A 508 -21.10 24.18 -12.74
C PHE A 508 -21.36 23.71 -14.16
N GLU A 509 -22.59 23.25 -14.36
CA GLU A 509 -23.03 22.75 -15.64
C GLU A 509 -23.44 23.91 -16.56
N ILE A 510 -22.77 23.97 -17.71
CA ILE A 510 -23.12 24.86 -18.83
C ILE A 510 -23.74 23.99 -19.91
N TYR A 511 -24.96 24.31 -20.31
CA TYR A 511 -25.72 23.53 -21.28
C TYR A 511 -25.44 23.94 -22.72
N GLY A 512 -25.19 25.22 -22.96
CA GLY A 512 -25.07 25.67 -24.33
C GLY A 512 -25.08 27.17 -24.52
N ILE A 513 -25.23 27.54 -25.78
CA ILE A 513 -25.33 28.93 -26.24
C ILE A 513 -26.71 29.09 -26.88
N SER A 514 -27.32 30.24 -26.60
CA SER A 514 -28.50 30.73 -27.30
C SER A 514 -28.22 32.13 -27.84
N GLN A 515 -29.10 32.67 -28.68
CA GLN A 515 -29.06 34.07 -29.09
C GLN A 515 -30.42 34.72 -28.89
N ASN A 516 -30.43 35.89 -28.24
CA ASN A 516 -31.66 36.67 -28.09
C ASN A 516 -32.10 37.17 -29.49
N PRO A 517 -33.33 36.86 -29.94
CA PRO A 517 -33.78 37.22 -31.27
C PRO A 517 -33.93 38.74 -31.48
N ASP A 518 -34.16 39.50 -30.40
CA ASP A 518 -34.41 40.94 -30.43
C ASP A 518 -33.09 41.73 -30.37
N THR A 519 -32.24 41.43 -29.38
CA THR A 519 -30.98 42.16 -29.17
C THR A 519 -29.82 41.62 -30.01
N LYS A 520 -29.96 40.41 -30.55
CA LYS A 520 -28.90 39.63 -31.21
C LYS A 520 -27.73 39.25 -30.30
N ASP A 521 -27.84 39.52 -28.99
CA ASP A 521 -26.80 39.13 -28.03
C ASP A 521 -26.78 37.62 -27.84
N TYR A 522 -25.56 37.09 -27.74
CA TYR A 522 -25.36 35.71 -27.32
C TYR A 522 -25.60 35.57 -25.82
N VAL A 523 -26.31 34.50 -25.48
CA VAL A 523 -26.74 34.17 -24.12
C VAL A 523 -26.10 32.84 -23.74
N LEU A 524 -25.44 32.82 -22.59
CA LEU A 524 -24.95 31.58 -21.99
C LEU A 524 -26.09 30.90 -21.24
N VAL A 525 -26.38 29.64 -21.56
CA VAL A 525 -27.39 28.83 -20.87
C VAL A 525 -26.69 27.88 -19.91
N SER A 526 -26.99 27.99 -18.63
CA SER A 526 -26.31 27.25 -17.56
C SER A 526 -27.26 26.90 -16.41
N GLN A 527 -26.80 26.11 -15.44
CA GLN A 527 -27.56 25.88 -14.21
C GLN A 527 -27.66 27.16 -13.35
N ASP A 528 -28.63 27.22 -12.43
CA ASP A 528 -28.69 28.30 -11.44
C ASP A 528 -27.42 28.31 -10.57
N GLY A 529 -26.74 29.45 -10.49
CA GLY A 529 -25.41 29.51 -9.90
C GLY A 529 -24.74 30.88 -9.87
N TYR A 530 -25.46 31.96 -10.16
CA TYR A 530 -24.93 33.33 -10.09
C TYR A 530 -25.51 34.07 -8.88
N CYS A 531 -24.67 34.87 -8.23
CA CYS A 531 -25.02 35.67 -7.08
C CYS A 531 -25.93 36.82 -7.46
N GLU A 532 -27.05 36.93 -6.75
CA GLU A 532 -28.05 37.98 -6.93
C GLU A 532 -27.51 39.39 -6.57
N GLU A 533 -26.45 39.49 -5.77
CA GLU A 533 -25.90 40.77 -5.29
C GLU A 533 -24.74 41.32 -6.12
N CYS A 534 -23.89 40.45 -6.67
CA CYS A 534 -22.62 40.84 -7.28
C CYS A 534 -22.37 40.26 -8.68
N ASP A 535 -23.32 39.50 -9.23
CA ASP A 535 -23.28 38.88 -10.56
C ASP A 535 -22.13 37.87 -10.79
N GLU A 536 -21.30 37.66 -9.77
CA GLU A 536 -20.29 36.60 -9.72
C GLU A 536 -20.94 35.25 -9.49
N LYS A 537 -20.25 34.19 -9.90
CA LYS A 537 -20.70 32.83 -9.63
C LYS A 537 -20.69 32.54 -8.12
N TYR A 538 -21.70 31.84 -7.63
CA TYR A 538 -21.67 31.30 -6.27
C TYR A 538 -20.49 30.32 -6.13
N THR A 539 -19.71 30.50 -5.06
CA THR A 539 -18.65 29.54 -4.71
C THR A 539 -19.27 28.21 -4.27
N GLU A 540 -20.44 28.26 -3.65
CA GLU A 540 -21.25 27.08 -3.31
C GLU A 540 -22.70 27.30 -3.72
N ILE A 541 -23.08 26.68 -4.84
CA ILE A 541 -24.37 26.90 -5.51
C ILE A 541 -25.55 26.40 -4.65
N GLN A 542 -25.42 25.22 -4.05
CA GLN A 542 -26.51 24.59 -3.27
C GLN A 542 -26.98 25.48 -2.11
N ASN A 543 -26.03 26.16 -1.46
CA ASN A 543 -26.30 27.05 -0.33
C ASN A 543 -26.39 28.52 -0.73
N LYS A 544 -26.30 28.84 -2.03
CA LYS A 544 -26.24 30.22 -2.56
C LYS A 544 -25.21 31.08 -1.82
N TRP A 545 -24.04 30.49 -1.52
CA TRP A 545 -22.96 31.15 -0.78
C TRP A 545 -21.94 31.75 -1.75
N CYS A 546 -21.70 33.06 -1.60
CA CYS A 546 -20.83 33.85 -2.46
C CYS A 546 -19.62 34.37 -1.69
N LYS A 547 -18.42 33.85 -1.97
CA LYS A 547 -17.20 34.21 -1.23
C LYS A 547 -16.94 35.72 -1.20
N SER A 548 -17.06 36.40 -2.33
CA SER A 548 -16.78 37.85 -2.42
C SER A 548 -17.73 38.67 -1.54
N CYS A 549 -19.04 38.39 -1.59
CA CYS A 549 -20.04 39.02 -0.72
C CYS A 549 -19.76 38.74 0.76
N GLN A 550 -19.42 37.50 1.11
CA GLN A 550 -19.19 37.11 2.51
C GLN A 550 -17.89 37.69 3.08
N ILE A 551 -16.81 37.71 2.30
CA ILE A 551 -15.56 38.38 2.69
C ILE A 551 -15.78 39.89 2.86
N LYS A 552 -16.55 40.53 1.98
CA LYS A 552 -16.93 41.94 2.12
C LYS A 552 -17.68 42.17 3.44
N ASN A 553 -18.69 41.34 3.73
CA ASN A 553 -19.46 41.42 4.96
C ASN A 553 -18.60 41.21 6.22
N LEU A 554 -17.65 40.27 6.21
CA LEU A 554 -16.72 40.06 7.33
C LEU A 554 -15.83 41.28 7.58
N LYS A 555 -15.25 41.86 6.52
CA LYS A 555 -14.40 43.06 6.61
C LYS A 555 -15.15 44.25 7.22
N GLU A 556 -16.42 44.44 6.87
CA GLU A 556 -17.26 45.49 7.44
C GLU A 556 -17.52 45.29 8.95
N ASN A 557 -17.39 44.06 9.45
CA ASN A 557 -17.71 43.67 10.83
C ASN A 557 -16.49 43.34 11.72
N PHE A 558 -15.24 43.50 11.25
CA PHE A 558 -14.03 43.14 12.02
C PHE A 558 -13.95 43.76 13.43
N LYS A 559 -14.58 44.91 13.64
CA LYS A 559 -14.64 45.58 14.95
C LYS A 559 -15.41 44.79 16.02
N ASN A 560 -16.18 43.77 15.64
CA ASN A 560 -17.00 42.99 16.56
C ASN A 560 -16.22 41.88 17.30
N TRP A 561 -14.98 41.55 16.88
CA TRP A 561 -14.19 40.44 17.43
C TRP A 561 -12.81 40.89 17.95
N THR A 562 -12.75 42.06 18.60
CA THR A 562 -11.48 42.59 19.12
C THR A 562 -11.16 42.03 20.50
N SER A 563 -9.90 41.64 20.68
CA SER A 563 -9.33 41.18 21.95
C SER A 563 -8.67 42.31 22.75
N GLY A 564 -8.46 43.47 22.13
CA GLY A 564 -7.62 44.55 22.65
C GLY A 564 -6.12 44.31 22.43
N ASN A 565 -5.72 43.20 21.79
CA ASN A 565 -4.35 42.92 21.38
C ASN A 565 -4.24 42.86 19.85
N GLU A 566 -3.53 43.82 19.26
CA GLU A 566 -3.38 43.96 17.81
C GLU A 566 -2.89 42.67 17.12
N LYS A 567 -1.97 41.92 17.74
CA LYS A 567 -1.45 40.68 17.15
C LYS A 567 -2.50 39.57 17.08
N ILE A 568 -3.37 39.49 18.09
CA ILE A 568 -4.47 38.52 18.13
C ILE A 568 -5.58 38.94 17.17
N ASP A 569 -5.90 40.23 17.14
CA ASP A 569 -6.93 40.78 16.25
C ASP A 569 -6.55 40.57 14.78
N ASN A 570 -5.29 40.85 14.42
CA ASN A 570 -4.76 40.57 13.08
C ASN A 570 -4.83 39.07 12.75
N PHE A 571 -4.48 38.20 13.70
CA PHE A 571 -4.58 36.75 13.50
C PHE A 571 -6.03 36.29 13.28
N ILE A 572 -7.00 36.82 14.04
CA ILE A 572 -8.42 36.49 13.87
C ILE A 572 -8.90 36.91 12.48
N GLN A 573 -8.56 38.13 12.04
CA GLN A 573 -8.90 38.62 10.71
C GLN A 573 -8.27 37.74 9.61
N GLU A 574 -7.00 37.35 9.75
CA GLU A 574 -6.34 36.41 8.85
C GLU A 574 -7.09 35.06 8.76
N MET A 575 -7.62 34.56 9.87
CA MET A 575 -8.38 33.31 9.90
C MET A 575 -9.78 33.47 9.29
N GLN A 576 -10.49 34.57 9.57
CA GLN A 576 -11.80 34.87 8.98
C GLN A 576 -11.74 35.04 7.46
N LEU A 577 -10.66 35.62 6.93
CA LEU A 577 -10.48 35.79 5.49
C LEU A 577 -10.19 34.47 4.73
N LYS A 578 -9.92 33.37 5.44
CA LYS A 578 -9.68 32.04 4.85
C LYS A 578 -10.96 31.23 4.60
N VAL A 579 -12.12 31.75 4.98
CA VAL A 579 -13.42 31.09 4.76
C VAL A 579 -13.66 30.88 3.26
N ASN A 580 -14.03 29.65 2.89
CA ASN A 580 -14.20 29.20 1.51
C ASN A 580 -15.55 28.52 1.24
N CYS A 581 -16.32 28.16 2.26
CA CYS A 581 -17.67 27.60 2.10
C CYS A 581 -18.61 28.00 3.24
N SER A 582 -19.90 27.70 3.06
CA SER A 582 -20.95 28.00 4.05
C SER A 582 -20.82 27.21 5.36
N SER A 583 -20.13 26.06 5.33
CA SER A 583 -19.96 25.18 6.51
C SER A 583 -18.70 25.48 7.34
N ASP A 584 -17.88 26.42 6.88
CA ASP A 584 -16.67 26.84 7.58
C ASP A 584 -17.01 27.57 8.88
N ILE A 585 -16.08 27.50 9.82
CA ILE A 585 -16.20 28.18 11.10
C ILE A 585 -15.67 29.61 10.94
N ILE A 586 -16.48 30.59 11.35
CA ILE A 586 -15.99 31.94 11.57
C ILE A 586 -15.15 31.91 12.86
N PHE A 587 -13.87 32.23 12.73
CA PHE A 587 -12.95 32.27 13.85
C PHE A 587 -13.18 33.54 14.66
N GLU A 588 -13.32 33.43 15.98
CA GLU A 588 -13.76 34.55 16.83
C GLU A 588 -12.81 34.82 18.00
N TRP A 589 -12.75 36.08 18.44
CA TRP A 589 -12.42 36.37 19.83
C TRP A 589 -13.66 36.11 20.67
N ILE A 590 -13.54 35.29 21.71
CA ILE A 590 -14.66 34.94 22.58
C ILE A 590 -14.33 35.44 23.99
N SER A 591 -15.14 36.36 24.50
CA SER A 591 -14.96 36.86 25.87
C SER A 591 -15.16 35.73 26.89
N TYR A 592 -14.31 35.66 27.91
CA TYR A 592 -14.28 34.48 28.80
C TYR A 592 -15.56 34.32 29.64
N ASP A 593 -16.27 35.42 29.92
CA ASP A 593 -17.57 35.45 30.60
C ASP A 593 -18.70 34.77 29.80
N GLN A 594 -18.47 34.50 28.50
CA GLN A 594 -19.39 33.73 27.66
C GLN A 594 -19.37 32.23 27.96
N PHE A 595 -18.46 31.75 28.81
CA PHE A 595 -18.37 30.34 29.19
C PHE A 595 -18.98 30.10 30.57
N SER A 596 -19.95 29.18 30.63
CA SER A 596 -20.58 28.70 31.86
C SER A 596 -20.31 27.21 32.08
N SER A 597 -20.57 26.71 33.29
CA SER A 597 -20.45 25.28 33.65
C SER A 597 -19.08 24.65 33.34
N ILE A 598 -17.99 25.40 33.58
CA ILE A 598 -16.62 24.95 33.28
C ILE A 598 -16.23 23.76 34.19
N LYS A 599 -15.83 22.64 33.60
CA LYS A 599 -15.42 21.40 34.29
C LYS A 599 -14.04 20.96 33.80
N GLU A 600 -13.14 20.66 34.74
CA GLU A 600 -11.82 20.11 34.40
C GLU A 600 -11.94 18.67 33.90
N VAL A 601 -11.32 18.37 32.76
CA VAL A 601 -11.18 17.02 32.20
C VAL A 601 -9.78 16.46 32.50
N ASN A 602 -8.77 17.30 32.37
CA ASN A 602 -7.39 17.05 32.81
C ASN A 602 -6.66 18.39 33.03
N ASN A 603 -5.39 18.33 33.47
CA ASN A 603 -4.57 19.50 33.79
C ASN A 603 -4.54 20.61 32.72
N THR A 604 -4.85 20.32 31.45
CA THR A 604 -4.82 21.30 30.35
C THR A 604 -6.14 21.44 29.58
N ILE A 605 -7.18 20.68 29.91
CA ILE A 605 -8.42 20.62 29.13
C ILE A 605 -9.64 20.76 30.05
N TYR A 606 -10.56 21.61 29.63
CA TYR A 606 -11.83 21.85 30.33
C TYR A 606 -13.00 21.72 29.34
N SER A 607 -14.15 21.23 29.80
CA SER A 607 -15.43 21.34 29.08
C SER A 607 -16.18 22.57 29.59
N ALA A 608 -16.87 23.29 28.71
CA ALA A 608 -17.67 24.46 29.06
C ALA A 608 -18.88 24.62 28.13
N LEU A 609 -19.90 25.36 28.57
CA LEU A 609 -21.00 25.82 27.72
C LEU A 609 -20.72 27.24 27.23
N TRP A 610 -20.65 27.44 25.92
CA TRP A 610 -20.60 28.75 25.29
C TRP A 610 -22.02 29.30 25.12
N ASN A 611 -22.35 30.38 25.85
CA ASN A 611 -23.70 30.92 25.96
C ASN A 611 -24.25 31.47 24.62
N ASP A 612 -23.46 32.29 23.91
CA ASP A 612 -23.85 32.86 22.63
C ASP A 612 -23.84 31.86 21.46
N GLY A 613 -23.03 30.80 21.59
CA GLY A 613 -22.81 29.82 20.52
C GLY A 613 -22.07 30.38 19.29
N PRO A 614 -21.65 29.51 18.35
CA PRO A 614 -20.95 29.91 17.14
C PRO A 614 -21.86 30.61 16.12
N LEU A 615 -21.25 31.39 15.22
CA LEU A 615 -21.90 31.85 14.00
C LEU A 615 -22.06 30.68 13.01
N GLU A 616 -23.27 30.54 12.44
CA GLU A 616 -23.58 29.58 11.39
C GLU A 616 -24.20 30.28 10.17
N TYR A 617 -23.92 29.78 8.97
CA TYR A 617 -24.46 30.35 7.74
C TYR A 617 -25.91 29.90 7.52
N GLU A 618 -26.83 30.84 7.42
CA GLU A 618 -28.23 30.56 7.12
C GLU A 618 -28.51 30.79 5.62
N SER A 619 -28.60 29.72 4.84
CA SER A 619 -28.74 29.77 3.37
C SER A 619 -29.95 30.58 2.89
N ASN A 620 -31.08 30.53 3.62
CA ASN A 620 -32.27 31.31 3.29
C ASN A 620 -32.07 32.83 3.46
N LYS A 621 -31.32 33.24 4.49
CA LYS A 621 -31.01 34.66 4.74
C LYS A 621 -29.68 35.11 4.12
N LYS A 622 -28.92 34.18 3.56
CA LYS A 622 -27.61 34.35 2.92
C LYS A 622 -26.56 35.06 3.81
N LYS A 623 -26.66 34.91 5.13
CA LYS A 623 -25.81 35.60 6.11
C LYS A 623 -25.46 34.72 7.29
N TRP A 624 -24.41 35.09 8.02
CA TRP A 624 -24.02 34.47 9.28
C TRP A 624 -24.96 34.93 10.40
N VAL A 625 -25.50 33.98 11.15
CA VAL A 625 -26.40 34.24 12.27
C VAL A 625 -25.94 33.47 13.51
N ARG A 626 -26.16 34.04 14.70
CA ARG A 626 -26.01 33.31 15.96
C ARG A 626 -27.19 32.37 16.12
N VAL A 627 -26.92 31.08 16.30
CA VAL A 627 -27.95 30.13 16.72
C VAL A 627 -28.14 30.30 18.23
N GLN A 628 -29.33 30.74 18.68
CA GLN A 628 -29.65 31.03 20.09
C GLN A 628 -29.76 29.78 20.99
N THR A 629 -28.78 28.88 20.89
CA THR A 629 -28.66 27.71 21.74
C THR A 629 -27.23 27.66 22.25
N SER A 630 -27.06 27.62 23.57
CA SER A 630 -25.74 27.43 24.17
C SER A 630 -25.10 26.16 23.62
N LYS A 631 -23.80 26.22 23.34
CA LYS A 631 -23.06 25.12 22.71
C LYS A 631 -21.97 24.62 23.62
N GLU A 632 -21.92 23.31 23.84
CA GLU A 632 -20.80 22.70 24.55
C GLU A 632 -19.52 22.81 23.71
N VAL A 633 -18.43 23.22 24.35
CA VAL A 633 -17.11 23.45 23.75
C VAL A 633 -16.01 22.90 24.65
N THR A 634 -14.86 22.62 24.05
CA THR A 634 -13.66 22.19 24.77
C THR A 634 -12.65 23.33 24.82
N LEU A 635 -12.20 23.68 26.02
CA LEU A 635 -11.20 24.70 26.27
C LEU A 635 -9.84 24.03 26.49
N LYS A 636 -8.88 24.24 25.57
CA LYS A 636 -7.50 23.74 25.72
C LYS A 636 -6.58 24.87 26.18
N LEU A 637 -6.10 24.74 27.42
CA LEU A 637 -5.05 25.58 27.97
C LEU A 637 -3.73 25.23 27.29
N CYS A 638 -3.07 26.25 26.74
CA CYS A 638 -1.75 26.11 26.15
C CYS A 638 -0.73 26.80 27.03
N ASN A 639 -0.01 26.02 27.84
CA ASN A 639 1.20 26.49 28.52
C ASN A 639 2.28 26.73 27.46
N SER A 640 2.20 27.83 26.72
CA SER A 640 3.34 28.36 26.02
C SER A 640 4.19 29.06 27.07
N LYS A 641 5.46 28.69 27.16
CA LYS A 641 6.45 29.46 27.91
C LYS A 641 6.61 30.82 27.21
N ASN A 642 5.66 31.73 27.48
CA ASN A 642 5.67 33.18 27.35
C ASN A 642 5.98 33.84 26.00
N THR A 643 5.30 33.47 24.90
CA THR A 643 5.09 34.42 23.77
C THR A 643 3.74 34.22 23.07
N ILE A 644 3.08 35.33 22.70
CA ILE A 644 1.86 35.34 21.87
C ILE A 644 2.11 34.60 20.55
N ASN A 645 3.27 34.82 19.91
CA ASN A 645 3.62 34.15 18.66
C ASN A 645 3.71 32.63 18.81
N GLY A 646 4.29 32.12 19.91
CA GLY A 646 4.35 30.70 20.19
C GLY A 646 2.95 30.09 20.37
N PHE A 647 2.04 30.83 21.02
CA PHE A 647 0.63 30.42 21.12
C PHE A 647 -0.06 30.40 19.75
N LEU A 648 -0.01 31.49 18.98
CA LEU A 648 -0.65 31.57 17.66
C LEU A 648 -0.11 30.51 16.67
N ASN A 649 1.18 30.20 16.72
CA ASN A 649 1.74 29.10 15.92
C ASN A 649 1.16 27.75 16.32
N LYS A 650 0.93 27.49 17.61
CA LYS A 650 0.21 26.29 18.05
C LYS A 650 -1.23 26.31 17.53
N VAL A 651 -1.95 27.42 17.63
CA VAL A 651 -3.32 27.54 17.08
C VAL A 651 -3.34 27.19 15.59
N LYS A 652 -2.40 27.71 14.78
CA LYS A 652 -2.27 27.39 13.35
C LYS A 652 -2.10 25.88 13.10
N ILE A 653 -1.24 25.22 13.88
CA ILE A 653 -1.00 23.77 13.76
C ILE A 653 -2.27 23.00 14.14
N TYR A 654 -2.87 23.33 15.28
CA TYR A 654 -4.06 22.62 15.79
C TYR A 654 -5.27 22.83 14.88
N ASN A 655 -5.41 23.99 14.21
CA ASN A 655 -6.50 24.25 13.28
C ASN A 655 -6.51 23.32 12.05
N ASN A 656 -5.38 22.66 11.74
CA ASN A 656 -5.34 21.64 10.69
C ASN A 656 -5.98 20.31 11.11
N TYR A 657 -6.13 20.09 12.42
CA TYR A 657 -6.58 18.82 13.00
C TYR A 657 -7.91 18.97 13.73
N PHE A 658 -8.13 20.10 14.38
CA PHE A 658 -9.30 20.37 15.19
C PHE A 658 -10.07 21.56 14.62
N LYS A 659 -11.39 21.48 14.72
CA LYS A 659 -12.26 22.62 14.45
C LYS A 659 -12.19 23.60 15.61
N ILE A 660 -11.47 24.70 15.42
CA ILE A 660 -11.31 25.77 16.43
C ILE A 660 -12.34 26.87 16.15
N HIS A 661 -13.19 27.17 17.13
CA HIS A 661 -14.14 28.28 17.09
C HIS A 661 -13.46 29.63 17.32
N GLY A 662 -12.42 29.67 18.14
CA GLY A 662 -11.78 30.91 18.46
C GLY A 662 -10.73 30.81 19.54
N ILE A 663 -10.37 31.98 20.05
CA ILE A 663 -9.44 32.16 21.16
C ILE A 663 -10.15 32.94 22.27
N THR A 664 -9.83 32.59 23.50
CA THR A 664 -10.19 33.39 24.68
C THR A 664 -8.97 33.56 25.58
N GLN A 665 -9.08 34.41 26.59
CA GLN A 665 -8.05 34.59 27.61
C GLN A 665 -8.66 34.46 28.99
N LYS A 666 -8.06 33.62 29.83
CA LYS A 666 -8.51 33.46 31.21
C LYS A 666 -8.24 34.76 32.00
N PRO A 667 -9.24 35.35 32.67
CA PRO A 667 -9.08 36.65 33.33
C PRO A 667 -7.98 36.67 34.39
N ASP A 668 -7.85 35.60 35.18
CA ASP A 668 -6.95 35.53 36.34
C ASP A 668 -5.49 35.26 35.94
N SER A 669 -5.25 34.20 35.17
CA SER A 669 -3.88 33.79 34.82
C SER A 669 -3.34 34.51 33.59
N LYS A 670 -4.20 35.20 32.83
CA LYS A 670 -3.90 35.79 31.50
C LYS A 670 -3.46 34.76 30.45
N ASP A 671 -3.64 33.47 30.73
CA ASP A 671 -3.34 32.42 29.77
C ASP A 671 -4.32 32.45 28.61
N TYR A 672 -3.78 32.29 27.41
CA TYR A 672 -4.58 32.12 26.21
C TYR A 672 -5.07 30.68 26.09
N VAL A 673 -6.32 30.56 25.68
CA VAL A 673 -7.05 29.29 25.62
C VAL A 673 -7.64 29.15 24.23
N MET A 674 -7.47 27.97 23.63
CA MET A 674 -8.15 27.61 22.38
C MET A 674 -9.55 27.10 22.68
N VAL A 675 -10.54 27.59 21.93
CA VAL A 675 -11.94 27.17 22.04
C VAL A 675 -12.25 26.21 20.90
N LEU A 676 -12.35 24.93 21.21
CA LEU A 676 -12.52 23.84 20.25
C LEU A 676 -13.98 23.43 20.17
N LYS A 677 -14.45 23.13 18.95
CA LYS A 677 -15.78 22.52 18.74
C LYS A 677 -15.84 21.17 19.46
N ASN A 678 -16.86 20.96 20.30
CA ASN A 678 -17.04 19.69 20.98
C ASN A 678 -17.54 18.61 20.01
N ASN A 679 -16.60 18.01 19.28
CA ASN A 679 -16.81 16.86 18.44
C ASN A 679 -15.69 15.86 18.72
N HIS A 680 -15.89 14.95 19.68
CA HIS A 680 -15.08 13.73 19.83
C HIS A 680 -15.13 12.79 18.60
N LYS A 681 -15.76 13.22 17.50
CA LYS A 681 -15.92 12.47 16.25
C LYS A 681 -15.74 13.41 15.06
N GLY A 682 -14.50 13.68 14.68
CA GLY A 682 -14.20 14.48 13.50
C GLY A 682 -12.70 14.67 13.31
N TYR A 683 -12.10 13.76 12.55
CA TYR A 683 -10.74 13.79 12.00
C TYR A 683 -9.61 14.23 12.93
N VAL A 684 -9.06 13.31 13.73
CA VAL A 684 -7.61 13.31 13.91
C VAL A 684 -7.05 11.90 13.94
N GLY A 685 -6.47 11.46 12.82
CA GLY A 685 -5.75 10.19 12.78
C GLY A 685 -4.55 10.19 13.72
N SER A 686 -3.89 11.33 13.89
CA SER A 686 -2.62 11.44 14.59
C SER A 686 -2.66 12.04 15.98
N TYR A 687 -3.79 12.53 16.52
CA TYR A 687 -3.81 13.13 17.87
C TYR A 687 -4.83 12.47 18.78
N CYS A 688 -4.46 12.38 20.05
CA CYS A 688 -5.22 11.82 21.15
C CYS A 688 -6.51 12.58 21.40
N GLU A 689 -7.62 11.84 21.42
CA GLU A 689 -8.96 12.38 21.71
C GLU A 689 -9.12 12.86 23.16
N ILE A 690 -8.21 12.44 24.07
CA ILE A 690 -8.26 12.73 25.50
C ILE A 690 -7.40 13.95 25.84
N CYS A 691 -6.12 13.96 25.43
CA CYS A 691 -5.17 15.02 25.80
C CYS A 691 -4.80 15.97 24.66
N ILE A 692 -5.21 15.66 23.42
CA ILE A 692 -4.99 16.49 22.22
C ILE A 692 -3.47 16.59 21.89
N GLU A 693 -2.68 15.60 22.32
CA GLU A 693 -1.28 15.38 21.94
C GLU A 693 -1.16 14.32 20.85
N GLU A 694 -0.07 14.28 20.11
CA GLU A 694 0.12 13.29 19.04
C GLU A 694 0.10 11.83 19.57
N TYR A 695 -0.62 10.94 18.89
CA TYR A 695 -0.55 9.50 19.12
C TYR A 695 0.85 9.01 18.78
N THR A 696 1.41 8.20 19.66
CA THR A 696 2.69 7.54 19.43
C THR A 696 2.53 6.33 18.50
N ASP A 697 1.35 5.68 18.54
CA ASP A 697 0.92 4.70 17.54
C ASP A 697 -0.50 5.04 17.08
N ILE A 698 -0.61 5.49 15.83
CA ILE A 698 -1.86 5.91 15.18
C ILE A 698 -2.82 4.72 15.01
N LYS A 699 -2.31 3.56 14.63
CA LYS A 699 -3.12 2.36 14.34
C LYS A 699 -3.86 1.92 15.58
N CYS A 700 -3.19 1.98 16.73
CA CYS A 700 -3.74 1.55 18.00
C CYS A 700 -4.37 2.69 18.81
N LYS A 701 -4.36 3.93 18.29
CA LYS A 701 -4.72 5.15 19.05
C LYS A 701 -3.99 5.22 20.40
N TRP A 702 -2.71 4.86 20.40
CA TRP A 702 -1.87 4.82 21.59
C TRP A 702 -1.30 6.21 21.89
N CYS A 703 -1.74 6.83 22.98
CA CYS A 703 -1.18 8.11 23.42
C CYS A 703 -0.23 7.89 24.59
N LYS A 704 1.09 8.01 24.34
CA LYS A 704 2.10 7.86 25.39
C LYS A 704 1.83 8.71 26.63
N SER A 705 1.42 9.98 26.48
CA SER A 705 1.12 10.84 27.63
C SER A 705 -0.02 10.28 28.47
N CYS A 706 -1.14 9.91 27.84
CA CYS A 706 -2.29 9.36 28.55
C CYS A 706 -1.96 8.04 29.25
N GLN A 707 -1.15 7.18 28.62
CA GLN A 707 -0.78 5.89 29.20
C GLN A 707 0.21 6.04 30.36
N ILE A 708 1.16 6.97 30.27
CA ILE A 708 2.05 7.30 31.40
C ILE A 708 1.24 7.88 32.56
N ASP A 709 0.30 8.79 32.29
CA ASP A 709 -0.55 9.37 33.34
C ASP A 709 -1.44 8.33 33.99
N TYR A 710 -1.95 7.37 33.22
CA TYR A 710 -2.69 6.21 33.75
C TYR A 710 -1.81 5.37 34.67
N LEU A 711 -0.61 4.98 34.23
CA LEU A 711 0.30 4.15 35.03
C LEU A 711 0.72 4.88 36.32
N ARG A 712 1.03 6.18 36.25
CA ARG A 712 1.37 6.99 37.43
C ARG A 712 0.26 7.01 38.48
N LYS A 713 -1.01 7.08 38.04
CA LYS A 713 -2.16 7.12 38.96
C LYS A 713 -2.50 5.76 39.56
N ASN A 714 -2.23 4.67 38.84
CA ASN A 714 -2.77 3.34 39.16
C ASN A 714 -1.72 2.27 39.51
N PHE A 715 -0.42 2.55 39.38
CA PHE A 715 0.63 1.56 39.60
C PHE A 715 1.03 1.45 41.09
N THR A 716 0.92 0.23 41.63
CA THR A 716 1.06 -0.06 43.08
C THR A 716 2.24 -0.96 43.45
N ASN A 717 2.89 -1.60 42.49
CA ASN A 717 3.89 -2.64 42.73
C ASN A 717 5.31 -2.07 42.83
N TRP A 718 5.63 -1.54 44.02
CA TRP A 718 6.94 -0.95 44.33
C TRP A 718 7.79 -1.88 45.18
N SER A 719 9.11 -1.78 45.03
CA SER A 719 10.07 -2.58 45.79
C SER A 719 10.29 -2.05 47.22
N GLY A 720 10.00 -0.77 47.46
CA GLY A 720 10.34 -0.07 48.69
C GLY A 720 11.81 0.38 48.77
N ASN A 721 12.60 0.16 47.71
CA ASN A 721 13.96 0.65 47.57
C ASN A 721 13.98 1.78 46.51
N GLU A 722 14.34 2.98 46.94
CA GLU A 722 14.32 4.19 46.10
C GLU A 722 15.06 4.02 44.76
N LYS A 723 16.28 3.46 44.76
CA LYS A 723 17.05 3.24 43.53
C LYS A 723 16.38 2.28 42.56
N ILE A 724 15.75 1.23 43.08
CA ILE A 724 15.04 0.24 42.28
C ILE A 724 13.75 0.85 41.73
N ASP A 725 13.02 1.59 42.56
CA ASP A 725 11.76 2.22 42.19
C ASP A 725 11.97 3.33 41.15
N GLU A 726 13.04 4.12 41.26
CA GLU A 726 13.49 5.07 40.22
C GLU A 726 13.82 4.35 38.91
N PHE A 727 14.49 3.20 38.96
CA PHE A 727 14.78 2.41 37.77
C PHE A 727 13.50 1.89 37.11
N ILE A 728 12.53 1.40 37.90
CA ILE A 728 11.22 0.97 37.42
C ILE A 728 10.49 2.13 36.75
N GLN A 729 10.43 3.31 37.37
CA GLN A 729 9.81 4.50 36.78
C GLN A 729 10.48 4.89 35.46
N ALA A 730 11.82 4.90 35.42
CA ALA A 730 12.58 5.19 34.21
C ALA A 730 12.31 4.17 33.09
N MET A 731 12.03 2.91 33.43
CA MET A 731 11.63 1.88 32.46
C MET A 731 10.20 2.09 31.97
N GLN A 732 9.25 2.45 32.84
CA GLN A 732 7.86 2.72 32.47
C GLN A 732 7.71 3.95 31.54
N LEU A 733 8.57 4.97 31.68
CA LEU A 733 8.59 6.13 30.75
C LEU A 733 9.00 5.77 29.31
N LYS A 734 9.57 4.58 29.09
CA LYS A 734 9.98 4.09 27.76
C LYS A 734 8.85 3.42 26.99
N ILE A 735 7.68 3.23 27.59
CA ILE A 735 6.52 2.65 26.92
C ILE A 735 6.12 3.54 25.73
N ASN A 736 6.11 2.96 24.54
CA ASN A 736 5.90 3.67 23.27
C ASN A 736 4.88 3.01 22.34
N ASN A 737 4.43 1.78 22.63
CA ASN A 737 3.46 1.04 21.85
C ASN A 737 2.65 0.09 22.76
N PRO A 738 1.49 -0.41 22.32
CA PRO A 738 0.61 -1.24 23.15
C PRO A 738 1.12 -2.65 23.45
N ASN A 739 2.12 -3.14 22.72
CA ASN A 739 2.71 -4.46 22.94
C ASN A 739 3.91 -4.42 23.91
N VAL A 740 4.21 -3.25 24.50
CA VAL A 740 5.31 -3.13 25.46
C VAL A 740 4.90 -3.76 26.78
N ILE A 741 5.80 -4.59 27.31
CA ILE A 741 5.70 -5.15 28.64
C ILE A 741 5.96 -4.03 29.68
N VAL A 742 5.06 -3.90 30.66
CA VAL A 742 5.28 -2.99 31.79
C VAL A 742 6.28 -3.64 32.73
N PHE A 743 7.45 -3.02 32.85
CA PHE A 743 8.46 -3.45 33.81
C PHE A 743 8.02 -3.11 35.24
N GLU A 744 8.07 -4.10 36.14
CA GLU A 744 7.62 -3.93 37.52
C GLU A 744 8.44 -4.71 38.56
N TRP A 745 8.26 -4.36 39.83
CA TRP A 745 8.68 -5.19 40.95
C TRP A 745 7.67 -6.31 41.17
N ILE A 746 8.16 -7.54 41.28
CA ILE A 746 7.32 -8.72 41.48
C ILE A 746 7.67 -9.30 42.87
N PRO A 747 6.73 -9.26 43.83
CA PRO A 747 6.96 -9.88 45.13
C PRO A 747 7.25 -11.39 45.01
N TYR A 748 8.24 -11.91 45.73
CA TYR A 748 8.68 -13.30 45.58
C TYR A 748 7.57 -14.33 45.86
N ASN A 749 6.65 -14.01 46.77
CA ASN A 749 5.49 -14.86 47.10
C ASN A 749 4.48 -14.99 45.94
N GLN A 750 4.65 -14.23 44.85
CA GLN A 750 3.84 -14.34 43.64
C GLN A 750 4.26 -15.51 42.74
N PHE A 751 5.40 -16.13 42.99
CA PHE A 751 5.89 -17.27 42.22
C PHE A 751 5.42 -18.60 42.82
N LYS A 752 4.70 -19.41 42.04
CA LYS A 752 4.30 -20.78 42.40
C LYS A 752 4.92 -21.82 41.49
N ALA A 753 4.92 -23.07 41.97
CA ALA A 753 5.38 -24.24 41.22
C ALA A 753 6.80 -24.08 40.64
N ILE A 754 7.70 -23.45 41.41
CA ILE A 754 9.08 -23.19 40.98
C ILE A 754 9.79 -24.52 40.75
N LYS A 755 10.25 -24.76 39.52
CA LYS A 755 11.01 -25.96 39.13
C LYS A 755 12.22 -25.62 38.28
N ILE A 756 13.30 -26.37 38.43
CA ILE A 756 14.49 -26.19 37.60
C ILE A 756 14.22 -26.72 36.19
N ILE A 757 14.53 -25.94 35.15
CA ILE A 757 14.35 -26.32 33.74
C ILE A 757 15.63 -26.32 32.91
N GLY A 758 16.72 -25.79 33.47
CA GLY A 758 18.06 -25.88 32.90
C GLY A 758 19.07 -25.63 34.01
N LYS A 759 20.01 -26.55 34.19
CA LYS A 759 21.22 -26.33 34.99
C LYS A 759 22.32 -26.00 34.00
N GLY A 760 22.45 -24.74 33.59
CA GLY A 760 23.62 -24.40 32.81
C GLY A 760 24.87 -24.61 33.68
N GLY A 761 25.86 -25.31 33.14
CA GLY A 761 27.09 -25.67 33.83
C GLY A 761 27.23 -27.17 34.05
N PHE A 762 28.06 -27.79 33.21
CA PHE A 762 28.81 -29.03 33.41
C PHE A 762 28.12 -30.14 34.21
N ALA A 763 27.49 -31.08 33.50
CA ALA A 763 27.51 -32.46 33.96
C ALA A 763 28.92 -33.00 33.69
N THR A 764 29.60 -33.41 34.75
CA THR A 764 30.84 -34.22 34.72
C THR A 764 30.72 -35.46 33.86
#